data_AF-B0CZ75-F1
#
_entry.id   AF-B0CZ75-F1
#
_cell.length_a   1.000
_cell.length_b   1.000
_cell.length_c   1.000
_cell.angle_alpha   90.00
_cell.angle_beta   90.00
_cell.angle_gamma   90.00
#
_symmetry.space_group_name_H-M   'P 1'
#
loop_
_entity.id
_entity.type
_entity.pdbx_description
1 polymer ?
#
loop_
_entity_poly.entity_id
_entity_poly.type
_entity_poly.pdbx_seq_one_letter_code
_entity_poly.pdbx_strand_id
1 'polypeptide(L)'
;MSFYQAASQESESGLQPTVDGDRQRKVDVHHDDEENGEVRTGAGCPFSDLSSILIPKQTDYGEDISELILQLRDDDPQPLSEAETDYGDDLSAIQNYEDLRECHPTSAAPVTQLPLVPANSTQSDANESSQSSIRLGKRKASDISDAGSTQSTKPTKSYRSDPDIFDPEKPYIIAHDPAVEEMMNQKGIKLGVAYEIARLISRDYITNDNITSAELDVLQGKNSEAAPKVLNALKGPSSAEAKTLESHPAFLREKAAKVPWSELDVEEEVLAKDQFGGLGNNPEYPGWYGGKIEFRAKLEKLGTKQYKIVLEDCILGASCRFTRRFGSWSFLRIKVPLDIFHESDNGLGLFFKRPFVLWGRVFKTFYAKDQTVFLFKTNEACPGLDSRGSNLPGLSLQEFLMWHNPLQENSQQSMTKWAARTVLGLSNSVPGPRIPQENIGFEDDVVSLKGSDMTDGCGYSNKPVHLFLLHQLNLDLLPSAFQFRFAGCKGMSLIREDEQPMDNERRIWFRPSQTKIKYPAGQPLDPAMLTIDLLRTSRLRTPARLSPETIINLHENGVPEDVFFDLMKESIQEMVTSLTTWEGPNAMFHLWANVERAGGVFAGRRAREAVGEARARGYSNRSPDEEEDEQADEDELDSGKNYRSTPWWGDQISGCPSTLEETIMVLLDSGFTPQTSPILREKLKQCITKKVENRSSNIRFEVKQSASAFVVPDPYGVLGPDEIQIKSSHRNLIGIDGLETDIILGDVLVISIVSHYSPDVLLIVMLLSDYEEPLQGQGGRTPPSAELSGRHCLLNTRSPAIAGFSRGRCGICCLVATPANVFQGDYDGDKALVIWFVLIVSSFEIPDEKHSYEPKNIHQAFTQEKETGSEFLQRTRSMTPSSVMLEMQNYLLGALRDTSLVGQYSTMHDNAIYQLGYAHPRTVKLAYKFCKVLDSPKTGWKIKPETIKGDKREYYHPRGPQWKAADKKKKKRGSKIDTTNLPYLQRRQDSPYVHGEFIMDILRIMAKKETDGLLADVEALFSKFKVEDDDNIAAPWNNAVAWAERGDDLRIIRSKRKDLAIISQHVQHMFKTHGRMLRGIGKHSSFTERTISDRQDVLRALSLEFSSSPKLEDVPTIIDEDTLSRLRASYAYIYDREQCSGKEGWSRFPWNMATRELCTIKAKALGPYKTVTDDFYQQLRLKTGWSHRPLLLSITDPKDS
;
A
#
# COMPACT_ATOMS: atom_id res chain seq x y z
N MET A 1 29.84 -1.75 -36.16
CA MET A 1 30.11 -2.44 -37.43
C MET A 1 30.61 -3.84 -37.13
N SER A 2 30.06 -4.82 -37.87
CA SER A 2 30.56 -6.19 -38.10
C SER A 2 31.04 -7.00 -36.90
N PHE A 3 30.22 -7.93 -36.42
CA PHE A 3 30.60 -9.34 -36.32
C PHE A 3 29.32 -10.20 -36.16
N TYR A 4 28.94 -10.86 -37.25
CA TYR A 4 28.00 -11.98 -37.32
C TYR A 4 28.72 -13.04 -38.14
N GLN A 5 29.05 -14.21 -37.56
CA GLN A 5 29.15 -15.51 -38.25
C GLN A 5 29.62 -16.65 -37.34
N ALA A 6 29.15 -17.86 -37.68
CA ALA A 6 29.42 -19.22 -37.17
C ALA A 6 28.57 -19.65 -35.95
N ALA A 7 27.85 -20.78 -35.94
CA ALA A 7 27.82 -21.93 -36.85
C ALA A 7 26.44 -22.65 -36.80
N SER A 8 26.10 -23.31 -37.91
CA SER A 8 24.99 -24.25 -38.09
C SER A 8 25.55 -25.66 -38.36
N GLN A 9 24.66 -26.69 -38.29
CA GLN A 9 24.68 -28.10 -38.78
C GLN A 9 24.54 -29.11 -37.62
N GLU A 10 23.64 -30.10 -37.60
CA GLU A 10 22.97 -31.00 -38.57
C GLU A 10 21.57 -31.41 -37.98
N SER A 11 20.53 -31.97 -38.64
CA SER A 11 20.36 -32.72 -39.88
C SER A 11 18.87 -32.74 -40.36
N GLU A 12 18.70 -32.45 -41.66
CA GLU A 12 17.76 -32.92 -42.71
C GLU A 12 16.47 -33.72 -42.44
N SER A 13 15.37 -33.29 -43.08
CA SER A 13 14.69 -33.93 -44.25
C SER A 13 13.25 -33.38 -44.37
N GLY A 14 12.66 -33.03 -45.52
CA GLY A 14 13.08 -32.94 -46.90
C GLY A 14 11.96 -32.31 -47.75
N LEU A 15 12.36 -31.84 -48.95
CA LEU A 15 11.58 -31.71 -50.19
C LEU A 15 10.47 -30.63 -50.32
N GLN A 16 10.93 -29.50 -50.88
CA GLN A 16 10.29 -28.50 -51.76
C GLN A 16 9.67 -29.07 -53.07
N PRO A 17 9.18 -28.26 -54.04
CA PRO A 17 8.32 -27.04 -54.01
C PRO A 17 7.33 -26.97 -55.20
N THR A 18 6.49 -25.92 -55.29
CA THR A 18 6.18 -25.15 -56.53
C THR A 18 5.39 -23.89 -56.13
N VAL A 19 5.87 -22.64 -56.25
CA VAL A 19 6.19 -21.79 -57.44
C VAL A 19 5.04 -20.83 -57.78
N ASP A 20 5.40 -19.53 -57.80
CA ASP A 20 4.85 -18.34 -58.49
C ASP A 20 3.37 -17.92 -58.27
N GLY A 21 2.99 -16.65 -58.27
CA GLY A 21 3.71 -15.41 -58.57
C GLY A 21 2.75 -14.20 -58.49
N ASP A 22 3.33 -13.08 -58.07
CA ASP A 22 3.21 -11.70 -58.57
C ASP A 22 1.87 -11.09 -59.11
N ARG A 23 1.63 -9.85 -58.63
CA ARG A 23 1.05 -8.65 -59.28
C ARG A 23 -0.45 -8.30 -59.17
N GLN A 24 -0.68 -7.29 -58.31
CA GLN A 24 -1.02 -5.88 -58.61
C GLN A 24 -2.12 -5.50 -59.64
N ARG A 25 -2.91 -4.49 -59.21
CA ARG A 25 -3.64 -3.41 -59.95
C ARG A 25 -5.00 -3.79 -60.56
N LYS A 26 -5.98 -2.89 -60.71
CA LYS A 26 -6.40 -1.57 -60.20
C LYS A 26 -7.70 -1.28 -61.01
N VAL A 27 -8.73 -0.72 -60.38
CA VAL A 27 -9.82 0.16 -60.89
C VAL A 27 -10.45 -0.10 -62.28
N ASP A 28 -11.79 -0.24 -62.39
CA ASP A 28 -12.73 0.88 -62.66
C ASP A 28 -14.17 0.42 -62.97
N VAL A 29 -15.06 1.40 -62.73
CA VAL A 29 -16.53 1.55 -62.74
C VAL A 29 -17.26 1.19 -64.06
N HIS A 30 -18.52 0.71 -63.98
CA HIS A 30 -19.69 1.28 -64.71
C HIS A 30 -21.07 0.72 -64.27
N HIS A 31 -22.07 1.62 -64.39
CA HIS A 31 -23.52 1.53 -64.13
C HIS A 31 -24.28 0.48 -64.97
N ASP A 32 -25.50 0.12 -64.53
CA ASP A 32 -26.76 0.40 -65.26
C ASP A 32 -28.03 -0.07 -64.49
N ASP A 33 -29.03 0.83 -64.52
CA ASP A 33 -30.47 0.66 -64.77
C ASP A 33 -31.49 -0.02 -63.82
N GLU A 34 -32.43 0.84 -63.39
CA GLU A 34 -33.90 0.82 -63.61
C GLU A 34 -34.92 0.04 -62.74
N GLU A 35 -35.93 0.85 -62.34
CA GLU A 35 -37.39 0.64 -62.38
C GLU A 35 -38.23 0.29 -61.12
N ASN A 36 -39.06 1.30 -60.76
CA ASN A 36 -40.51 1.30 -60.52
C ASN A 36 -41.14 0.94 -59.15
N GLY A 37 -41.96 1.88 -58.65
CA GLY A 37 -43.10 1.56 -57.75
C GLY A 37 -43.65 2.68 -56.83
N GLU A 38 -44.35 3.67 -57.39
CA GLU A 38 -45.54 4.41 -56.87
C GLU A 38 -45.64 4.96 -55.41
N VAL A 39 -45.67 6.28 -55.16
CA VAL A 39 -46.78 7.29 -55.24
C VAL A 39 -47.67 7.41 -53.98
N ARG A 40 -47.55 8.53 -53.22
CA ARG A 40 -48.62 9.56 -52.96
C ARG A 40 -48.25 10.62 -51.88
N THR A 41 -48.20 11.89 -52.32
CA THR A 41 -48.80 13.14 -51.78
C THR A 41 -48.90 13.37 -50.26
N GLY A 42 -48.57 14.51 -49.64
CA GLY A 42 -48.24 15.87 -50.10
C GLY A 42 -48.53 16.91 -48.98
N ALA A 43 -48.00 18.14 -49.15
CA ALA A 43 -48.29 19.41 -48.44
C ALA A 43 -47.84 19.58 -46.97
N GLY A 44 -47.25 20.70 -46.52
CA GLY A 44 -46.88 21.96 -47.19
C GLY A 44 -46.03 22.86 -46.27
N CYS A 45 -45.24 23.76 -46.87
CA CYS A 45 -44.53 24.89 -46.24
C CYS A 45 -45.53 26.05 -45.94
N PRO A 46 -45.22 27.09 -45.12
CA PRO A 46 -44.14 28.09 -45.30
C PRO A 46 -43.35 28.43 -44.00
N PHE A 47 -42.03 28.69 -44.02
CA PHE A 47 -41.29 29.94 -44.32
C PHE A 47 -41.37 31.08 -43.28
N SER A 48 -40.21 31.73 -43.09
CA SER A 48 -39.92 33.09 -42.55
C SER A 48 -39.79 33.23 -41.02
N ASP A 49 -38.90 34.03 -40.41
CA ASP A 49 -37.65 34.73 -40.78
C ASP A 49 -37.13 35.45 -39.50
N LEU A 50 -35.84 35.80 -39.49
CA LEU A 50 -35.25 37.03 -38.91
C LEU A 50 -35.21 37.30 -37.37
N SER A 51 -33.98 37.21 -36.86
CA SER A 51 -33.16 38.27 -36.21
C SER A 51 -33.71 39.19 -35.09
N SER A 52 -32.95 39.18 -33.98
CA SER A 52 -32.37 40.35 -33.27
C SER A 52 -33.16 41.12 -32.19
N ILE A 53 -32.43 41.36 -31.07
CA ILE A 53 -32.41 42.56 -30.18
C ILE A 53 -33.24 42.59 -28.86
N LEU A 54 -32.45 42.67 -27.77
CA LEU A 54 -32.55 43.41 -26.48
C LEU A 54 -33.61 43.14 -25.39
N ILE A 55 -33.08 43.29 -24.17
CA ILE A 55 -33.58 43.21 -22.78
C ILE A 55 -34.76 44.19 -22.50
N PRO A 56 -35.65 43.89 -21.53
CA PRO A 56 -35.69 44.73 -20.32
C PRO A 56 -35.89 44.00 -18.97
N LYS A 57 -35.11 44.47 -17.99
CA LYS A 57 -35.27 44.58 -16.52
C LYS A 57 -36.47 43.98 -15.76
N GLN A 58 -36.11 43.23 -14.71
CA GLN A 58 -36.39 43.44 -13.26
C GLN A 58 -37.84 43.46 -12.75
N THR A 59 -38.15 42.51 -11.84
CA THR A 59 -38.99 42.74 -10.65
C THR A 59 -38.47 41.92 -9.47
N ASP A 60 -38.20 42.62 -8.36
CA ASP A 60 -37.94 42.13 -7.00
C ASP A 60 -39.13 41.35 -6.44
N TYR A 61 -38.85 40.32 -5.62
CA TYR A 61 -39.21 40.29 -4.19
C TYR A 61 -38.40 39.16 -3.54
N GLY A 62 -37.48 39.55 -2.65
CA GLY A 62 -36.75 38.62 -1.81
C GLY A 62 -37.62 38.03 -0.71
N GLU A 63 -37.39 36.76 -0.40
CA GLU A 63 -37.65 36.21 0.92
C GLU A 63 -36.42 35.45 1.40
N ASP A 64 -36.12 35.75 2.65
CA ASP A 64 -35.01 35.38 3.50
C ASP A 64 -35.13 33.89 3.88
N ILE A 65 -34.15 33.06 3.48
CA ILE A 65 -34.15 31.59 3.73
C ILE A 65 -33.70 31.27 5.18
N SER A 66 -33.67 32.27 6.06
CA SER A 66 -33.28 32.12 7.47
C SER A 66 -34.32 31.40 8.34
N GLU A 67 -35.52 31.03 7.83
CA GLU A 67 -36.57 30.36 8.62
C GLU A 67 -36.81 28.86 8.32
N LEU A 68 -36.08 28.24 7.38
CA LEU A 68 -36.22 26.78 7.16
C LEU A 68 -35.35 25.90 8.07
N ILE A 69 -34.66 26.49 9.06
CA ILE A 69 -33.77 25.80 10.02
C ILE A 69 -34.45 25.51 11.38
N LEU A 70 -35.72 25.86 11.58
CA LEU A 70 -36.37 25.79 12.92
C LEU A 70 -37.68 24.98 13.04
N GLN A 71 -37.95 23.98 12.19
CA GLN A 71 -39.13 23.11 12.34
C GLN A 71 -38.93 21.61 12.08
N LEU A 72 -37.79 21.03 12.47
CA LEU A 72 -37.68 19.56 12.64
C LEU A 72 -36.93 19.24 13.93
N ARG A 73 -37.64 19.37 15.06
CA ARG A 73 -37.35 18.66 16.30
C ARG A 73 -38.60 17.93 16.74
N ASP A 74 -38.38 16.75 17.30
CA ASP A 74 -39.32 15.76 17.82
C ASP A 74 -39.93 14.81 16.78
N ASP A 75 -39.12 13.82 16.40
CA ASP A 75 -39.52 12.41 16.48
C ASP A 75 -38.24 11.56 16.62
N ASP A 76 -38.18 10.78 17.70
CA ASP A 76 -37.11 9.84 18.05
C ASP A 76 -37.26 8.57 17.18
N PRO A 77 -36.30 8.19 16.32
CA PRO A 77 -36.18 6.82 15.85
C PRO A 77 -35.07 6.12 16.64
N GLN A 78 -35.43 5.00 17.26
CA GLN A 78 -34.52 4.14 18.00
C GLN A 78 -33.29 3.71 17.18
N PRO A 79 -32.13 3.50 17.83
CA PRO A 79 -30.88 3.22 17.13
C PRO A 79 -30.89 1.83 16.50
N LEU A 80 -30.80 1.76 15.18
CA LEU A 80 -30.41 0.55 14.45
C LEU A 80 -28.88 0.41 14.52
N SER A 81 -28.41 -0.77 14.93
CA SER A 81 -27.00 -1.09 15.15
C SER A 81 -26.22 -1.18 13.84
N GLU A 82 -25.28 -0.27 13.63
CA GLU A 82 -24.36 -0.27 12.47
C GLU A 82 -23.12 -1.14 12.77
N ALA A 83 -22.88 -2.13 11.90
CA ALA A 83 -21.78 -3.09 11.97
C ALA A 83 -20.47 -2.55 11.34
N GLU A 84 -19.34 -3.10 11.81
CA GLU A 84 -17.96 -2.66 11.59
C GLU A 84 -17.39 -3.01 10.19
N THR A 85 -16.66 -2.09 9.54
CA THR A 85 -15.91 -2.34 8.28
C THR A 85 -14.40 -2.51 8.53
N ASP A 86 -13.99 -3.77 8.69
CA ASP A 86 -12.62 -4.26 8.42
C ASP A 86 -12.59 -4.80 6.97
N TYR A 87 -11.43 -5.14 6.40
CA TYR A 87 -11.30 -5.83 5.10
C TYR A 87 -11.80 -7.30 5.17
N GLY A 88 -12.96 -7.50 5.80
CA GLY A 88 -13.81 -8.65 5.71
C GLY A 88 -15.00 -8.35 4.82
N ASP A 89 -15.43 -9.35 4.08
CA ASP A 89 -16.77 -9.37 3.51
C ASP A 89 -17.76 -8.90 4.60
N ASP A 90 -18.52 -7.84 4.34
CA ASP A 90 -19.66 -7.52 5.20
C ASP A 90 -20.70 -8.63 4.95
N LEU A 91 -20.67 -9.67 5.80
CA LEU A 91 -21.55 -10.85 5.72
C LEU A 91 -22.81 -10.68 6.59
N SER A 92 -23.10 -9.47 7.07
CA SER A 92 -24.17 -9.25 8.06
C SER A 92 -25.58 -9.22 7.45
N ALA A 93 -25.72 -9.03 6.14
CA ALA A 93 -27.04 -8.88 5.49
C ALA A 93 -27.85 -10.18 5.31
N ILE A 94 -27.34 -11.36 5.69
CA ILE A 94 -28.03 -12.65 5.46
C ILE A 94 -28.41 -13.39 6.77
N GLN A 95 -28.14 -12.83 7.94
CA GLN A 95 -28.32 -13.56 9.22
C GLN A 95 -29.53 -13.20 10.08
N ASN A 96 -30.30 -12.17 9.76
CA ASN A 96 -31.47 -11.82 10.57
C ASN A 96 -32.75 -12.27 9.87
N TYR A 97 -33.35 -13.37 10.32
CA TYR A 97 -34.80 -13.68 10.34
C TYR A 97 -35.01 -15.20 10.53
N GLU A 98 -34.73 -15.72 11.72
CA GLU A 98 -35.23 -17.02 12.17
C GLU A 98 -35.65 -16.89 13.64
N ASP A 99 -36.84 -16.34 13.87
CA ASP A 99 -37.63 -16.64 15.07
C ASP A 99 -39.07 -16.21 14.80
N LEU A 100 -39.91 -17.16 14.41
CA LEU A 100 -41.35 -17.19 14.65
C LEU A 100 -41.92 -18.49 14.06
N ARG A 101 -42.11 -19.49 14.92
CA ARG A 101 -43.35 -20.27 15.08
C ARG A 101 -43.06 -21.58 15.82
N GLU A 102 -43.72 -21.75 16.96
CA GLU A 102 -44.56 -22.91 17.21
C GLU A 102 -45.61 -22.53 18.26
N CYS A 103 -46.86 -22.35 17.81
CA CYS A 103 -48.04 -22.29 18.66
C CYS A 103 -48.89 -23.52 18.35
N HIS A 104 -49.26 -24.29 19.37
CA HIS A 104 -50.49 -25.07 19.33
C HIS A 104 -51.19 -25.12 20.71
N PRO A 105 -52.52 -25.30 20.73
CA PRO A 105 -53.41 -24.76 21.75
C PRO A 105 -54.15 -25.83 22.57
N THR A 106 -54.59 -25.50 23.79
CA THR A 106 -55.80 -26.05 24.47
C THR A 106 -55.94 -25.35 25.84
N SER A 107 -56.95 -24.52 26.07
CA SER A 107 -58.31 -24.81 26.59
C SER A 107 -58.39 -25.12 28.10
N ALA A 108 -59.01 -24.18 28.84
CA ALA A 108 -59.96 -24.35 29.96
C ALA A 108 -59.66 -23.48 31.20
N ALA A 109 -60.58 -22.55 31.49
CA ALA A 109 -60.77 -21.85 32.77
C ALA A 109 -61.76 -22.66 33.67
N PRO A 110 -62.20 -22.25 34.90
CA PRO A 110 -62.01 -20.96 35.59
C PRO A 110 -61.86 -21.02 37.16
N VAL A 111 -61.80 -19.81 37.78
CA VAL A 111 -62.35 -19.41 39.12
C VAL A 111 -61.39 -19.21 40.34
N THR A 112 -61.00 -17.92 40.52
CA THR A 112 -60.91 -17.04 41.73
C THR A 112 -60.06 -17.42 42.96
N GLN A 113 -59.43 -16.51 43.75
CA GLN A 113 -59.81 -15.16 44.25
C GLN A 113 -58.52 -14.55 44.92
N LEU A 114 -58.07 -13.28 44.78
CA LEU A 114 -58.45 -12.01 45.46
C LEU A 114 -57.30 -10.96 45.24
N PRO A 115 -57.47 -9.65 45.52
CA PRO A 115 -57.00 -8.58 44.64
C PRO A 115 -56.11 -7.48 45.27
N LEU A 116 -55.67 -6.57 44.38
CA LEU A 116 -55.37 -5.13 44.52
C LEU A 116 -53.92 -4.66 44.25
N VAL A 117 -53.91 -3.66 43.37
CA VAL A 117 -52.89 -2.81 42.71
C VAL A 117 -53.27 -1.35 43.14
N PRO A 118 -52.53 -0.23 42.93
CA PRO A 118 -51.32 0.01 42.11
C PRO A 118 -50.19 0.90 42.70
N ALA A 119 -49.09 0.89 41.93
CA ALA A 119 -48.25 2.00 41.46
C ALA A 119 -47.53 2.95 42.43
N ASN A 120 -46.21 2.98 42.22
CA ASN A 120 -45.24 3.96 42.68
C ASN A 120 -45.16 5.17 41.74
N SER A 121 -44.90 6.33 42.35
CA SER A 121 -44.23 7.47 41.73
C SER A 121 -43.33 8.20 42.75
N THR A 122 -42.13 8.57 42.29
CA THR A 122 -41.43 9.87 42.44
C THR A 122 -40.75 10.37 43.73
N GLN A 123 -39.60 11.05 43.47
CA GLN A 123 -38.96 12.20 44.15
C GLN A 123 -38.16 11.94 45.44
N SER A 124 -37.17 12.72 45.86
CA SER A 124 -36.21 13.70 45.28
C SER A 124 -35.27 14.13 46.44
N ASP A 125 -34.16 14.80 46.10
CA ASP A 125 -33.39 15.78 46.90
C ASP A 125 -32.77 15.42 48.27
N ALA A 126 -31.44 15.59 48.39
CA ALA A 126 -30.83 16.79 49.00
C ALA A 126 -29.42 16.56 49.60
N ASN A 127 -28.60 17.60 49.46
CA ASN A 127 -27.47 18.06 50.29
C ASN A 127 -26.03 17.55 50.05
N GLU A 128 -25.34 18.39 49.26
CA GLU A 128 -24.21 19.25 49.67
C GLU A 128 -22.98 18.66 50.38
N SER A 129 -21.90 18.76 49.62
CA SER A 129 -20.48 18.75 49.98
C SER A 129 -20.06 19.86 50.96
N SER A 130 -18.95 19.65 51.69
CA SER A 130 -17.86 20.64 51.79
C SER A 130 -16.58 20.14 52.48
N GLN A 131 -15.46 20.47 51.82
CA GLN A 131 -14.15 20.90 52.36
C GLN A 131 -13.06 19.90 52.82
N SER A 132 -12.03 19.84 51.95
CA SER A 132 -10.58 20.03 52.20
C SER A 132 -10.00 19.79 53.60
N SER A 133 -8.87 19.04 53.67
CA SER A 133 -7.51 19.62 53.86
C SER A 133 -6.47 18.64 54.44
N ILE A 134 -5.28 18.63 53.81
CA ILE A 134 -3.93 18.80 54.41
C ILE A 134 -3.40 17.78 55.46
N ARG A 135 -2.30 17.12 55.03
CA ARG A 135 -1.03 16.75 55.74
C ARG A 135 -0.91 15.49 56.65
N LEU A 136 0.10 14.70 56.26
CA LEU A 136 1.29 14.23 57.01
C LEU A 136 1.13 13.67 58.43
N GLY A 137 1.65 12.45 58.61
CA GLY A 137 2.22 11.98 59.90
C GLY A 137 1.96 10.49 60.14
N LYS A 138 2.95 9.62 59.88
CA LYS A 138 3.91 9.07 60.87
C LYS A 138 3.42 7.81 61.62
N ARG A 139 4.06 6.70 61.24
CA ARG A 139 4.77 5.68 62.05
C ARG A 139 4.02 4.85 63.12
N LYS A 140 4.22 3.53 62.96
CA LYS A 140 4.66 2.47 63.92
C LYS A 140 3.69 1.28 63.85
N ALA A 141 4.09 0.11 63.37
CA ALA A 141 5.10 -0.86 63.87
C ALA A 141 4.49 -1.85 64.87
N SER A 142 5.08 -3.06 64.86
CA SER A 142 4.79 -4.29 65.62
C SER A 142 3.57 -5.09 65.18
N ASP A 143 3.53 -6.42 65.23
CA ASP A 143 4.48 -7.55 65.15
C ASP A 143 3.65 -8.79 65.57
N ILE A 144 4.09 -9.98 65.17
CA ILE A 144 3.87 -11.28 65.83
C ILE A 144 2.57 -12.09 65.51
N SER A 145 2.78 -13.04 64.59
CA SER A 145 2.69 -14.52 64.71
C SER A 145 1.38 -15.32 64.71
N ASP A 146 1.49 -16.41 63.94
CA ASP A 146 1.01 -17.79 64.13
C ASP A 146 -0.46 -18.18 63.87
N ALA A 147 -0.65 -18.99 62.83
CA ALA A 147 -0.94 -20.44 62.96
C ALA A 147 -1.09 -21.10 61.57
N GLY A 148 -0.51 -22.29 61.39
CA GLY A 148 -0.41 -22.99 60.10
C GLY A 148 -1.51 -24.01 59.78
N SER A 149 -1.52 -24.49 58.53
CA SER A 149 -1.50 -25.93 58.20
C SER A 149 -1.46 -26.18 56.68
N THR A 150 -0.48 -27.01 56.30
CA THR A 150 -0.30 -27.91 55.14
C THR A 150 -1.37 -28.00 54.04
N GLN A 151 -0.92 -27.90 52.76
CA GLN A 151 -1.07 -28.97 51.76
C GLN A 151 -0.30 -28.74 50.43
N SER A 152 0.45 -29.78 50.06
CA SER A 152 0.68 -30.37 48.72
C SER A 152 1.28 -29.56 47.55
N THR A 153 2.35 -30.14 47.03
CA THR A 153 3.34 -29.68 46.05
C THR A 153 2.90 -29.78 44.58
N LYS A 154 3.11 -28.70 43.82
CA LYS A 154 3.42 -28.70 42.38
C LYS A 154 4.63 -27.79 42.13
N PRO A 155 5.58 -28.12 41.24
CA PRO A 155 6.79 -27.34 41.05
C PRO A 155 6.48 -26.10 40.21
N THR A 156 6.18 -25.00 40.88
CA THR A 156 6.16 -23.67 40.27
C THR A 156 7.61 -23.25 40.05
N LYS A 157 8.08 -23.19 38.80
CA LYS A 157 9.29 -22.42 38.47
C LYS A 157 8.97 -20.96 38.84
N SER A 158 9.45 -20.54 39.99
CA SER A 158 9.35 -19.16 40.44
C SER A 158 10.24 -18.30 39.54
N TYR A 159 9.63 -17.51 38.66
CA TYR A 159 10.29 -16.35 38.11
C TYR A 159 10.46 -15.35 39.27
N ARG A 160 11.57 -15.48 40.00
CA ARG A 160 12.05 -14.41 40.87
C ARG A 160 12.34 -13.20 39.98
N SER A 161 11.73 -12.07 40.28
CA SER A 161 12.00 -10.78 39.64
C SER A 161 13.49 -10.47 39.77
N ASP A 162 14.23 -10.60 38.66
CA ASP A 162 15.64 -10.26 38.55
C ASP A 162 15.79 -8.72 38.68
N PRO A 163 16.50 -8.19 39.69
CA PRO A 163 16.67 -6.75 39.87
C PRO A 163 17.51 -6.07 38.76
N ASP A 164 18.08 -6.85 37.82
CA ASP A 164 19.11 -6.43 36.84
C ASP A 164 18.63 -6.24 35.39
N ILE A 165 17.33 -6.06 35.14
CA ILE A 165 16.77 -6.02 33.77
C ILE A 165 17.36 -4.88 32.89
N PHE A 166 17.95 -3.85 33.50
CA PHE A 166 18.44 -2.64 32.86
C PHE A 166 19.96 -2.47 32.85
N ASP A 167 20.73 -3.47 33.28
CA ASP A 167 22.18 -3.43 33.14
C ASP A 167 22.54 -3.58 31.64
N PRO A 168 23.09 -2.53 30.98
CA PRO A 168 23.45 -2.59 29.56
C PRO A 168 24.58 -3.58 29.27
N GLU A 169 25.34 -4.02 30.27
CA GLU A 169 26.43 -4.99 30.12
C GLU A 169 25.95 -6.44 30.23
N LYS A 170 24.77 -6.68 30.83
CA LYS A 170 24.19 -8.02 30.99
C LYS A 170 23.52 -8.51 29.70
N PRO A 171 23.97 -9.62 29.08
CA PRO A 171 23.37 -10.12 27.85
C PRO A 171 21.91 -10.55 28.05
N TYR A 172 21.09 -10.38 27.01
CA TYR A 172 19.75 -10.94 26.90
C TYR A 172 19.80 -12.20 26.03
N ILE A 173 19.48 -13.35 26.60
CA ILE A 173 19.51 -14.62 25.86
C ILE A 173 18.17 -14.83 25.17
N ILE A 174 18.16 -14.81 23.83
CA ILE A 174 16.97 -15.15 23.03
C ILE A 174 16.84 -16.67 22.98
N ALA A 175 17.92 -17.35 22.57
CA ALA A 175 18.07 -18.79 22.63
C ALA A 175 19.56 -19.13 22.57
N HIS A 176 20.08 -19.84 23.58
CA HIS A 176 21.44 -20.36 23.59
C HIS A 176 21.58 -21.39 24.71
N ASP A 177 22.30 -22.46 24.39
CA ASP A 177 22.79 -23.47 25.32
C ASP A 177 24.12 -23.98 24.79
N PRO A 178 25.22 -23.95 25.58
CA PRO A 178 26.54 -24.33 25.07
C PRO A 178 26.60 -25.77 24.54
N ALA A 179 25.90 -26.71 25.17
CA ALA A 179 25.91 -28.11 24.77
C ALA A 179 25.13 -28.30 23.46
N VAL A 180 23.95 -27.67 23.35
CA VAL A 180 23.15 -27.72 22.12
C VAL A 180 23.87 -27.06 20.95
N GLU A 181 24.48 -25.90 21.18
CA GLU A 181 25.25 -25.20 20.14
C GLU A 181 26.43 -26.05 19.65
N GLU A 182 27.18 -26.65 20.56
CA GLU A 182 28.29 -27.54 20.19
C GLU A 182 27.79 -28.73 19.35
N MET A 183 26.67 -29.37 19.75
CA MET A 183 26.06 -30.44 18.97
C MET A 183 25.63 -29.99 17.57
N MET A 184 24.99 -28.82 17.46
CA MET A 184 24.56 -28.27 16.17
C MET A 184 25.75 -27.96 15.26
N ASN A 185 26.83 -27.39 15.81
CA ASN A 185 28.04 -27.10 15.07
C ASN A 185 28.73 -28.38 14.58
N GLN A 186 28.83 -29.41 15.42
CA GLN A 186 29.41 -30.72 15.05
C GLN A 186 28.63 -31.41 13.92
N LYS A 187 27.30 -31.26 13.91
CA LYS A 187 26.41 -31.84 12.88
C LYS A 187 26.23 -30.94 11.65
N GLY A 188 26.89 -29.79 11.59
CA GLY A 188 26.80 -28.88 10.45
C GLY A 188 25.40 -28.30 10.21
N ILE A 189 24.63 -28.07 11.27
CA ILE A 189 23.27 -27.53 11.18
C ILE A 189 23.30 -26.11 10.59
N LYS A 190 22.48 -25.87 9.56
CA LYS A 190 22.43 -24.60 8.83
C LYS A 190 21.71 -23.50 9.60
N LEU A 191 21.94 -22.24 9.20
CA LEU A 191 21.47 -21.06 9.95
C LEU A 191 19.94 -20.98 10.03
N GLY A 192 19.22 -21.27 8.94
CA GLY A 192 17.76 -21.29 8.92
C GLY A 192 17.18 -22.35 9.86
N VAL A 193 17.81 -23.53 9.94
CA VAL A 193 17.43 -24.60 10.87
C VAL A 193 17.66 -24.14 12.31
N ALA A 194 18.84 -23.59 12.62
CA ALA A 194 19.15 -23.08 13.95
C ALA A 194 18.19 -21.95 14.37
N TYR A 195 17.84 -21.05 13.46
CA TYR A 195 16.84 -20.01 13.71
C TYR A 195 15.47 -20.59 14.05
N GLU A 196 14.99 -21.57 13.31
CA GLU A 196 13.70 -22.22 13.58
C GLU A 196 13.68 -22.90 14.96
N ILE A 197 14.78 -23.55 15.36
CA ILE A 197 14.91 -24.12 16.70
C ILE A 197 14.83 -23.01 17.76
N ALA A 198 15.57 -21.91 17.58
CA ALA A 198 15.49 -20.76 18.48
C ALA A 198 14.09 -20.13 18.52
N ARG A 199 13.38 -20.14 17.39
CA ARG A 199 12.00 -19.64 17.30
C ARG A 199 11.07 -20.45 18.18
N LEU A 200 11.15 -21.78 18.10
CA LEU A 200 10.38 -22.68 18.96
C LEU A 200 10.72 -22.49 20.44
N ILE A 201 11.99 -22.28 20.79
CA ILE A 201 12.41 -21.97 22.18
C ILE A 201 11.81 -20.64 22.65
N SER A 202 11.95 -19.56 21.86
CA SER A 202 11.46 -18.22 22.23
C SER A 202 9.94 -18.15 22.39
N ARG A 203 9.20 -19.08 21.74
CA ARG A 203 7.74 -19.25 21.86
C ARG A 203 7.32 -20.21 22.98
N ASP A 204 8.27 -20.68 23.80
CA ASP A 204 8.07 -21.68 24.85
C ASP A 204 7.46 -22.99 24.33
N TYR A 205 7.68 -23.33 23.05
CA TYR A 205 7.17 -24.56 22.48
C TYR A 205 8.05 -25.74 22.88
N ILE A 206 9.37 -25.56 22.89
CA ILE A 206 10.35 -26.58 23.28
C ILE A 206 11.31 -25.99 24.32
N THR A 207 11.99 -26.85 25.06
CA THR A 207 13.15 -26.51 25.89
C THR A 207 14.42 -27.12 25.29
N ASN A 208 15.59 -26.73 25.79
CA ASN A 208 16.87 -27.29 25.35
C ASN A 208 16.93 -28.81 25.52
N ASP A 209 16.24 -29.36 26.53
CA ASP A 209 16.16 -30.80 26.80
C ASP A 209 15.47 -31.60 25.66
N ASN A 210 14.64 -30.92 24.85
CA ASN A 210 13.99 -31.55 23.68
C ASN A 210 14.93 -31.69 22.47
N ILE A 211 16.16 -31.16 22.54
CA ILE A 211 17.09 -31.15 21.42
C ILE A 211 18.16 -32.21 21.67
N THR A 212 17.98 -33.39 21.08
CA THR A 212 18.94 -34.49 21.18
C THR A 212 19.72 -34.66 19.88
N SER A 213 20.82 -35.41 19.97
CA SER A 213 21.65 -35.78 18.82
C SER A 213 20.85 -36.45 17.70
N ALA A 214 19.84 -37.26 18.04
CA ALA A 214 19.05 -38.01 17.09
C ALA A 214 18.08 -37.12 16.28
N GLU A 215 17.43 -36.14 16.91
CA GLU A 215 16.59 -35.20 16.15
C GLU A 215 17.44 -34.31 15.23
N LEU A 216 18.62 -33.88 15.69
CA LEU A 216 19.54 -33.08 14.88
C LEU A 216 20.07 -33.83 13.65
N ASP A 217 20.21 -35.17 13.70
CA ASP A 217 20.62 -35.96 12.53
C ASP A 217 19.62 -35.87 11.36
N VAL A 218 18.33 -35.74 11.66
CA VAL A 218 17.26 -35.61 10.65
C VAL A 218 17.20 -34.19 10.07
N LEU A 219 17.85 -33.22 10.73
CA LEU A 219 17.83 -31.80 10.39
C LEU A 219 19.13 -31.31 9.71
N GLN A 220 19.97 -32.25 9.25
CA GLN A 220 21.13 -31.94 8.41
C GLN A 220 20.72 -31.67 6.96
N GLY A 221 21.55 -30.94 6.21
CA GLY A 221 21.35 -30.66 4.79
C GLY A 221 21.16 -29.16 4.50
N LYS A 222 20.47 -28.84 3.40
CA LYS A 222 20.15 -27.47 3.00
C LYS A 222 19.02 -26.87 3.85
N ASN A 223 18.99 -25.55 4.00
CA ASN A 223 17.92 -24.86 4.72
C ASN A 223 16.55 -25.18 4.11
N SER A 224 16.46 -25.18 2.78
CA SER A 224 15.22 -25.47 2.02
C SER A 224 14.61 -26.83 2.32
N GLU A 225 15.44 -27.81 2.69
CA GLU A 225 15.02 -29.18 2.98
C GLU A 225 14.81 -29.44 4.48
N ALA A 226 15.67 -28.87 5.33
CA ALA A 226 15.73 -29.18 6.75
C ALA A 226 14.89 -28.23 7.63
N ALA A 227 14.87 -26.92 7.34
CA ALA A 227 14.17 -25.94 8.19
C ALA A 227 12.65 -26.22 8.30
N PRO A 228 11.93 -26.61 7.23
CA PRO A 228 10.51 -26.98 7.35
C PRO A 228 10.23 -28.22 8.22
N LYS A 229 11.23 -29.07 8.48
CA LYS A 229 11.09 -30.31 9.25
C LYS A 229 11.27 -30.10 10.76
N VAL A 230 11.83 -28.97 11.19
CA VAL A 230 12.24 -28.70 12.59
C VAL A 230 11.11 -28.94 13.59
N LEU A 231 9.92 -28.40 13.33
CA LEU A 231 8.77 -28.56 14.24
C LEU A 231 8.39 -30.03 14.42
N ASN A 232 8.28 -30.78 13.31
CA ASN A 232 7.91 -32.19 13.34
C ASN A 232 9.00 -33.06 13.98
N ALA A 233 10.27 -32.73 13.77
CA ALA A 233 11.39 -33.45 14.35
C ALA A 233 11.42 -33.30 15.88
N LEU A 234 11.21 -32.09 16.41
CA LEU A 234 11.40 -31.78 17.84
C LEU A 234 10.14 -31.94 18.71
N LYS A 235 8.93 -31.87 18.14
CA LYS A 235 7.67 -32.09 18.87
C LYS A 235 6.94 -33.38 18.52
N GLY A 236 7.44 -34.14 17.56
CA GLY A 236 6.69 -35.22 16.93
C GLY A 236 5.58 -34.66 16.02
N PRO A 237 4.85 -35.53 15.30
CA PRO A 237 3.73 -35.11 14.46
C PRO A 237 2.68 -34.39 15.33
N SER A 238 2.39 -33.12 15.06
CA SER A 238 1.18 -32.49 15.61
C SER A 238 -0.05 -33.28 15.16
N SER A 239 -1.17 -33.14 15.88
CA SER A 239 -2.46 -33.75 15.49
C SER A 239 -2.68 -33.65 13.98
N ALA A 240 -3.13 -34.75 13.39
CA ALA A 240 -3.17 -35.01 11.94
C ALA A 240 -3.95 -33.96 11.10
N GLU A 241 -4.59 -32.98 11.74
CA GLU A 241 -5.42 -31.94 11.14
C GLU A 241 -4.61 -30.77 10.54
N ALA A 242 -3.40 -30.48 11.04
CA ALA A 242 -2.56 -29.39 10.50
C ALA A 242 -1.72 -29.80 9.26
N LYS A 243 -1.48 -31.11 9.06
CA LYS A 243 -0.59 -31.63 8.01
C LYS A 243 -1.21 -31.62 6.61
N THR A 244 -2.53 -31.70 6.49
CA THR A 244 -3.19 -31.94 5.20
C THR A 244 -3.26 -30.69 4.32
N LEU A 245 -3.40 -29.50 4.92
CA LEU A 245 -3.47 -28.24 4.18
C LEU A 245 -2.06 -27.71 3.82
N GLU A 246 -1.10 -27.79 4.75
CA GLU A 246 0.25 -27.22 4.59
C GLU A 246 1.18 -28.00 3.63
N SER A 247 0.84 -29.25 3.31
CA SER A 247 1.61 -30.14 2.44
C SER A 247 0.99 -30.35 1.05
N HIS A 248 -0.18 -29.77 0.77
CA HIS A 248 -0.88 -30.00 -0.47
C HIS A 248 -0.18 -29.30 -1.67
N PRO A 249 0.01 -29.98 -2.82
CA PRO A 249 0.69 -29.40 -3.99
C PRO A 249 0.12 -28.07 -4.47
N ALA A 250 -1.19 -27.90 -4.31
CA ALA A 250 -1.94 -26.68 -4.67
C ALA A 250 -1.57 -25.43 -3.85
N PHE A 251 -0.71 -25.51 -2.82
CA PHE A 251 -0.26 -24.31 -2.10
C PHE A 251 1.25 -24.09 -2.22
N LEU A 252 1.95 -24.91 -3.02
CA LEU A 252 3.40 -24.85 -3.19
C LEU A 252 3.88 -23.54 -3.81
N ARG A 253 3.13 -22.93 -4.73
CA ARG A 253 3.51 -21.66 -5.39
C ARG A 253 3.48 -20.48 -4.41
N GLU A 254 2.42 -20.36 -3.62
CA GLU A 254 2.31 -19.32 -2.58
C GLU A 254 3.38 -19.50 -1.51
N LYS A 255 3.60 -20.75 -1.09
CA LYS A 255 4.66 -21.15 -0.17
C LYS A 255 6.05 -20.76 -0.72
N ALA A 256 6.37 -21.15 -1.95
CA ALA A 256 7.63 -20.83 -2.60
C ALA A 256 7.87 -19.32 -2.74
N ALA A 257 6.82 -18.53 -2.94
CA ALA A 257 6.91 -17.06 -3.05
C ALA A 257 7.30 -16.36 -1.73
N LYS A 258 7.23 -17.04 -0.58
CA LYS A 258 7.50 -16.45 0.74
C LYS A 258 8.53 -17.19 1.57
N VAL A 259 8.70 -18.48 1.36
CA VAL A 259 9.65 -19.30 2.11
C VAL A 259 11.07 -18.82 1.78
N PRO A 260 11.83 -18.36 2.79
CA PRO A 260 13.12 -17.73 2.54
C PRO A 260 14.26 -18.74 2.33
N TRP A 261 14.00 -20.03 2.53
CA TRP A 261 15.07 -21.01 2.72
C TRP A 261 15.89 -21.29 1.45
N SER A 262 15.26 -21.36 0.28
CA SER A 262 15.99 -21.53 -0.97
C SER A 262 16.84 -20.31 -1.30
N GLU A 263 16.31 -19.10 -1.05
CA GLU A 263 17.05 -17.84 -1.20
C GLU A 263 18.21 -17.78 -0.20
N LEU A 264 17.99 -18.23 1.05
CA LEU A 264 19.04 -18.29 2.07
C LEU A 264 20.14 -19.29 1.70
N ASP A 265 19.79 -20.44 1.11
CA ASP A 265 20.79 -21.41 0.61
C ASP A 265 21.68 -20.78 -0.47
N VAL A 266 21.09 -20.03 -1.41
CA VAL A 266 21.85 -19.32 -2.46
C VAL A 266 22.70 -18.21 -1.83
N GLU A 267 22.14 -17.42 -0.92
CA GLU A 267 22.86 -16.34 -0.25
C GLU A 267 24.06 -16.87 0.57
N GLU A 268 23.87 -17.95 1.35
CA GLU A 268 24.95 -18.61 2.11
C GLU A 268 26.05 -19.13 1.17
N GLU A 269 25.67 -19.75 0.05
CA GLU A 269 26.62 -20.27 -0.94
C GLU A 269 27.45 -19.15 -1.58
N VAL A 270 26.77 -18.09 -2.05
CA VAL A 270 27.42 -16.98 -2.74
C VAL A 270 28.34 -16.21 -1.80
N LEU A 271 27.88 -15.85 -0.60
CA LEU A 271 28.67 -15.09 0.37
C LEU A 271 29.84 -15.90 0.95
N ALA A 272 29.75 -17.23 0.95
CA ALA A 272 30.87 -18.09 1.32
C ALA A 272 32.01 -18.09 0.29
N LYS A 273 31.71 -17.89 -1.01
CA LYS A 273 32.70 -17.79 -2.09
C LYS A 273 33.25 -16.37 -2.24
N ASP A 274 32.37 -15.39 -2.23
CA ASP A 274 32.69 -13.96 -2.33
C ASP A 274 31.82 -13.15 -1.38
N GLN A 275 32.47 -12.48 -0.41
CA GLN A 275 31.79 -11.61 0.56
C GLN A 275 31.01 -10.44 -0.09
N PHE A 276 31.28 -10.12 -1.36
CA PHE A 276 30.59 -9.09 -2.14
C PHE A 276 29.58 -9.65 -3.15
N GLY A 277 29.42 -10.97 -3.23
CA GLY A 277 28.58 -11.62 -4.24
C GLY A 277 27.09 -11.27 -4.10
N GLY A 278 26.65 -10.86 -2.91
CA GLY A 278 25.28 -10.39 -2.64
C GLY A 278 24.96 -8.97 -3.13
N LEU A 279 25.95 -8.19 -3.58
CA LEU A 279 25.75 -6.80 -4.01
C LEU A 279 25.02 -6.64 -5.35
N GLY A 280 24.75 -7.74 -6.06
CA GLY A 280 24.24 -7.72 -7.42
C GLY A 280 25.34 -7.48 -8.45
N ASN A 281 24.98 -7.59 -9.74
CA ASN A 281 25.94 -7.56 -10.87
C ASN A 281 26.96 -8.72 -10.86
N ASN A 282 26.67 -9.82 -10.17
CA ASN A 282 27.56 -10.99 -10.15
C ASN A 282 27.46 -11.77 -11.48
N PRO A 283 28.55 -11.91 -12.26
CA PRO A 283 28.53 -12.65 -13.52
C PRO A 283 28.19 -14.14 -13.38
N GLU A 284 28.52 -14.75 -12.24
CA GLU A 284 28.20 -16.15 -11.96
C GLU A 284 26.71 -16.36 -11.62
N TYR A 285 26.03 -15.30 -11.16
CA TYR A 285 24.64 -15.31 -10.75
C TYR A 285 23.88 -14.13 -11.41
N PRO A 286 23.72 -14.13 -12.75
CA PRO A 286 23.15 -13.01 -13.48
C PRO A 286 21.70 -12.74 -13.05
N GLY A 287 21.39 -11.48 -12.75
CA GLY A 287 20.07 -11.04 -12.30
C GLY A 287 19.76 -11.31 -10.82
N TRP A 288 20.60 -12.09 -10.11
CA TRP A 288 20.45 -12.33 -8.68
C TRP A 288 21.19 -11.29 -7.84
N TYR A 289 20.66 -11.02 -6.65
CA TYR A 289 21.29 -10.22 -5.61
C TYR A 289 20.73 -10.64 -4.24
N GLY A 290 21.54 -10.51 -3.20
CA GLY A 290 21.20 -10.98 -1.86
C GLY A 290 20.44 -9.96 -1.01
N GLY A 291 20.40 -10.24 0.29
CA GLY A 291 19.85 -9.38 1.32
C GLY A 291 18.32 -9.39 1.38
N LYS A 292 17.67 -10.40 0.78
CA LYS A 292 16.20 -10.51 0.64
C LYS A 292 15.51 -11.25 1.78
N ILE A 293 16.25 -11.83 2.73
CA ILE A 293 15.68 -12.55 3.87
C ILE A 293 15.54 -11.61 5.07
N GLU A 294 14.40 -11.66 5.76
CA GLU A 294 14.15 -10.93 6.99
C GLU A 294 14.05 -11.87 8.19
N PHE A 295 15.02 -11.77 9.10
CA PHE A 295 14.95 -12.39 10.43
C PHE A 295 14.24 -11.42 11.37
N ARG A 296 13.13 -11.87 11.96
CA ARG A 296 12.19 -11.00 12.68
C ARG A 296 11.94 -11.49 14.10
N ALA A 297 11.62 -10.55 14.97
CA ALA A 297 11.10 -10.84 16.29
C ALA A 297 10.10 -9.76 16.67
N LYS A 298 9.27 -10.05 17.66
CA LYS A 298 8.42 -9.08 18.33
C LYS A 298 8.75 -8.99 19.80
N LEU A 299 8.54 -7.80 20.36
CA LEU A 299 8.62 -7.57 21.79
C LEU A 299 7.28 -7.92 22.44
N GLU A 300 7.30 -8.79 23.44
CA GLU A 300 6.16 -9.08 24.30
C GLU A 300 6.40 -8.54 25.72
N LYS A 301 5.33 -8.06 26.36
CA LYS A 301 5.38 -7.56 27.73
C LYS A 301 4.97 -8.67 28.70
N LEU A 302 5.88 -9.04 29.61
CA LEU A 302 5.61 -10.02 30.68
C LEU A 302 5.13 -9.36 31.97
N GLY A 303 5.45 -8.08 32.15
CA GLY A 303 5.10 -7.29 33.34
C GLY A 303 5.55 -5.84 33.18
N THR A 304 5.47 -5.06 34.26
CA THR A 304 6.00 -3.69 34.26
C THR A 304 7.50 -3.74 33.99
N LYS A 305 7.95 -3.12 32.89
CA LYS A 305 9.38 -3.05 32.52
C LYS A 305 10.06 -4.42 32.35
N GLN A 306 9.27 -5.47 32.08
CA GLN A 306 9.76 -6.82 31.82
C GLN A 306 9.34 -7.24 30.42
N TYR A 307 10.34 -7.50 29.57
CA TYR A 307 10.15 -7.78 28.16
C TYR A 307 10.68 -9.15 27.76
N LYS A 308 9.97 -9.78 26.83
CA LYS A 308 10.36 -11.01 26.15
C LYS A 308 10.57 -10.75 24.66
N ILE A 309 11.68 -11.24 24.11
CA ILE A 309 11.85 -11.31 22.65
C ILE A 309 11.26 -12.63 22.17
N VAL A 310 10.29 -12.56 21.26
CA VAL A 310 9.70 -13.73 20.62
C VAL A 310 10.02 -13.68 19.14
N LEU A 311 10.78 -14.67 18.65
CA LEU A 311 11.12 -14.75 17.24
C LEU A 311 9.86 -15.08 16.41
N GLU A 312 9.81 -14.49 15.22
CA GLU A 312 8.74 -14.68 14.25
C GLU A 312 9.23 -15.56 13.09
N ASP A 313 8.33 -15.90 12.17
CA ASP A 313 8.74 -16.65 10.99
C ASP A 313 9.63 -15.76 10.10
N CYS A 314 10.71 -16.33 9.56
CA CYS A 314 11.49 -15.68 8.51
C CYS A 314 10.65 -15.54 7.24
N ILE A 315 10.81 -14.41 6.54
CA ILE A 315 10.15 -14.16 5.25
C ILE A 315 11.12 -13.61 4.22
N LEU A 316 10.74 -13.75 2.94
CA LEU A 316 11.29 -12.92 1.88
C LEU A 316 10.73 -11.49 2.01
N GLY A 317 11.61 -10.51 1.94
CA GLY A 317 11.31 -9.10 2.09
C GLY A 317 12.21 -8.21 1.24
N ALA A 318 12.26 -6.94 1.61
CA ALA A 318 13.02 -5.94 0.89
C ALA A 318 14.53 -6.08 1.14
N SER A 319 15.33 -5.82 0.10
CA SER A 319 16.79 -5.78 0.18
C SER A 319 17.28 -4.36 0.47
N CYS A 320 18.43 -4.24 1.14
CA CYS A 320 19.11 -2.98 1.36
C CYS A 320 20.63 -3.18 1.28
N ARG A 321 21.39 -2.07 1.26
CA ARG A 321 22.86 -2.13 1.17
C ARG A 321 23.48 -2.98 2.26
N PHE A 322 22.99 -2.83 3.49
CA PHE A 322 23.51 -3.56 4.65
C PHE A 322 23.33 -5.08 4.51
N THR A 323 22.12 -5.54 4.17
CA THR A 323 21.85 -6.97 4.03
C THR A 323 22.56 -7.55 2.80
N ARG A 324 22.68 -6.80 1.70
CA ARG A 324 23.47 -7.24 0.52
C ARG A 324 24.96 -7.42 0.82
N ARG A 325 25.55 -6.53 1.63
CA ARG A 325 26.98 -6.54 1.94
C ARG A 325 27.38 -7.57 2.99
N PHE A 326 26.56 -7.77 4.03
CA PHE A 326 26.91 -8.61 5.17
C PHE A 326 26.06 -9.89 5.29
N GLY A 327 25.13 -10.10 4.37
CA GLY A 327 24.13 -11.17 4.42
C GLY A 327 22.96 -10.85 5.34
N SER A 328 21.79 -11.38 5.01
CA SER A 328 20.57 -11.18 5.78
C SER A 328 20.67 -11.69 7.21
N TRP A 329 21.37 -12.82 7.45
CA TRP A 329 21.57 -13.38 8.79
C TRP A 329 22.32 -12.45 9.76
N SER A 330 23.07 -11.50 9.22
CA SER A 330 23.80 -10.53 10.06
C SER A 330 22.87 -9.48 10.68
N PHE A 331 21.57 -9.50 10.37
CA PHE A 331 20.58 -8.54 10.87
C PHE A 331 19.38 -9.23 11.51
N LEU A 332 18.91 -8.67 12.63
CA LEU A 332 17.66 -9.06 13.29
C LEU A 332 16.81 -7.81 13.49
N ARG A 333 15.54 -7.87 13.07
CA ARG A 333 14.56 -6.78 13.24
C ARG A 333 13.61 -7.14 14.38
N ILE A 334 13.48 -6.25 15.36
CA ILE A 334 12.59 -6.44 16.51
C ILE A 334 11.48 -5.40 16.46
N LYS A 335 10.26 -5.85 16.21
CA LYS A 335 9.06 -5.00 16.19
C LYS A 335 8.56 -4.74 17.62
N VAL A 336 8.31 -3.48 17.93
CA VAL A 336 7.76 -3.03 19.21
C VAL A 336 6.27 -2.70 19.01
N PRO A 337 5.35 -3.46 19.62
CA PRO A 337 3.92 -3.15 19.59
C PRO A 337 3.60 -1.71 20.04
N LEU A 338 2.64 -1.04 19.37
CA LEU A 338 2.27 0.37 19.63
C LEU A 338 1.88 0.64 21.09
N ASP A 339 1.21 -0.31 21.74
CA ASP A 339 0.81 -0.22 23.14
C ASP A 339 2.00 -0.17 24.09
N ILE A 340 3.08 -0.90 23.78
CA ILE A 340 4.36 -0.81 24.51
C ILE A 340 5.11 0.45 24.10
N PHE A 341 5.14 0.76 22.81
CA PHE A 341 5.89 1.89 22.25
C PHE A 341 5.42 3.24 22.81
N HIS A 342 4.10 3.42 22.99
CA HIS A 342 3.50 4.65 23.51
C HIS A 342 3.33 4.68 25.03
N GLU A 343 3.75 3.65 25.76
CA GLU A 343 3.71 3.64 27.22
C GLU A 343 4.68 4.69 27.80
N SER A 344 4.20 5.46 28.77
CA SER A 344 5.05 6.41 29.51
C SER A 344 6.13 5.66 30.29
N ASP A 345 7.40 6.04 30.13
CA ASP A 345 8.53 5.41 30.82
C ASP A 345 8.67 3.91 30.49
N ASN A 346 8.56 3.57 29.20
CA ASN A 346 8.69 2.20 28.69
C ASN A 346 10.07 1.55 28.92
N GLY A 347 11.12 2.31 29.24
CA GLY A 347 12.47 1.77 29.47
C GLY A 347 13.12 1.07 28.25
N LEU A 348 12.53 1.18 27.06
CA LEU A 348 13.01 0.50 25.84
C LEU A 348 14.44 0.91 25.48
N GLY A 349 14.76 2.20 25.62
CA GLY A 349 16.09 2.72 25.33
C GLY A 349 17.20 2.17 26.24
N LEU A 350 16.88 1.61 27.41
CA LEU A 350 17.84 0.90 28.25
C LEU A 350 17.88 -0.59 27.91
N PHE A 351 16.71 -1.21 27.76
CA PHE A 351 16.59 -2.62 27.40
C PHE A 351 17.35 -2.96 26.10
N PHE A 352 17.22 -2.11 25.08
CA PHE A 352 17.84 -2.33 23.78
C PHE A 352 19.33 -1.98 23.72
N LYS A 353 19.94 -1.41 24.76
CA LYS A 353 21.41 -1.24 24.81
C LYS A 353 22.16 -2.55 25.10
N ARG A 354 21.46 -3.55 25.62
CA ARG A 354 22.02 -4.86 25.98
C ARG A 354 22.51 -5.62 24.74
N PRO A 355 23.52 -6.49 24.87
CA PRO A 355 23.82 -7.48 23.86
C PRO A 355 22.74 -8.58 23.86
N PHE A 356 22.29 -8.99 22.68
CA PHE A 356 21.32 -10.07 22.50
C PHE A 356 22.02 -11.32 21.95
N VAL A 357 21.75 -12.49 22.53
CA VAL A 357 22.48 -13.72 22.18
C VAL A 357 21.55 -14.72 21.49
N LEU A 358 22.00 -15.20 20.34
CA LEU A 358 21.34 -16.24 19.55
C LEU A 358 22.37 -17.28 19.11
N TRP A 359 22.35 -18.47 19.73
CA TRP A 359 23.29 -19.56 19.48
C TRP A 359 24.75 -19.09 19.44
N GLY A 360 25.19 -18.47 20.54
CA GLY A 360 26.57 -18.00 20.73
C GLY A 360 26.93 -16.74 19.95
N ARG A 361 26.05 -16.26 19.07
CA ARG A 361 26.26 -15.05 18.29
C ARG A 361 25.69 -13.84 19.02
N VAL A 362 26.47 -12.77 19.08
CA VAL A 362 26.09 -11.51 19.73
C VAL A 362 25.50 -10.56 18.70
N PHE A 363 24.29 -10.10 18.98
CA PHE A 363 23.57 -9.08 18.23
C PHE A 363 23.49 -7.81 19.07
N LYS A 364 23.93 -6.68 18.52
CA LYS A 364 23.81 -5.37 19.18
C LYS A 364 22.97 -4.42 18.37
N THR A 365 22.20 -3.59 19.05
CA THR A 365 21.34 -2.59 18.40
C THR A 365 22.18 -1.47 17.80
N PHE A 366 21.91 -1.16 16.54
CA PHE A 366 22.60 -0.09 15.82
C PHE A 366 21.66 1.03 15.37
N TYR A 367 20.34 0.80 15.35
CA TYR A 367 19.38 1.83 14.96
C TYR A 367 17.95 1.48 15.40
N ALA A 368 17.08 2.50 15.52
CA ALA A 368 15.64 2.33 15.66
C ALA A 368 14.88 3.31 14.75
N LYS A 369 13.83 2.83 14.09
CA LYS A 369 12.93 3.60 13.21
C LYS A 369 11.56 2.92 13.16
N ASP A 370 10.48 3.70 13.15
CA ASP A 370 9.11 3.23 12.87
C ASP A 370 8.67 2.00 13.68
N GLN A 371 8.88 2.02 15.00
CA GLN A 371 8.59 0.90 15.92
C GLN A 371 9.47 -0.35 15.74
N THR A 372 10.44 -0.32 14.84
CA THR A 372 11.37 -1.42 14.58
C THR A 372 12.76 -1.07 15.12
N VAL A 373 13.34 -2.00 15.88
CA VAL A 373 14.72 -1.91 16.36
C VAL A 373 15.59 -2.85 15.54
N PHE A 374 16.68 -2.32 15.00
CA PHE A 374 17.59 -3.03 14.12
C PHE A 374 18.86 -3.45 14.87
N LEU A 375 19.15 -4.74 14.82
CA LEU A 375 20.31 -5.33 15.45
C LEU A 375 21.27 -5.88 14.40
N PHE A 376 22.56 -5.78 14.67
CA PHE A 376 23.64 -6.28 13.83
C PHE A 376 24.45 -7.36 14.57
N LYS A 377 24.77 -8.45 13.89
CA LYS A 377 25.60 -9.55 14.39
C LYS A 377 27.06 -9.11 14.42
N THR A 378 27.64 -8.99 15.61
CA THR A 378 29.01 -8.52 15.80
C THR A 378 30.02 -9.68 15.89
N ASN A 379 31.31 -9.34 15.80
CA ASN A 379 32.43 -10.25 16.11
C ASN A 379 32.82 -10.25 17.60
N GLU A 380 32.00 -9.63 18.46
CA GLU A 380 32.32 -9.42 19.86
C GLU A 380 31.97 -10.66 20.69
N ALA A 381 32.83 -11.01 21.65
CA ALA A 381 32.59 -12.12 22.56
C ALA A 381 31.42 -11.83 23.52
N CYS A 382 30.66 -12.86 23.90
CA CYS A 382 29.54 -12.66 24.81
C CYS A 382 30.04 -12.51 26.28
N PRO A 383 29.71 -11.41 26.97
CA PRO A 383 30.05 -11.24 28.38
C PRO A 383 29.46 -12.38 29.23
N GLY A 384 30.31 -13.12 29.96
CA GLY A 384 29.88 -14.17 30.90
C GLY A 384 29.53 -15.54 30.29
N LEU A 385 29.61 -15.71 28.97
CA LEU A 385 29.29 -16.98 28.28
C LEU A 385 30.49 -17.58 27.51
N ASP A 386 31.47 -16.79 27.10
CA ASP A 386 32.64 -17.27 26.35
C ASP A 386 33.94 -17.30 27.15
N SER A 387 34.63 -18.45 27.10
CA SER A 387 36.07 -18.59 27.40
C SER A 387 36.93 -18.70 26.12
N ARG A 388 36.30 -18.60 24.93
CA ARG A 388 36.95 -18.78 23.63
C ARG A 388 37.42 -17.41 23.10
N GLY A 389 38.67 -17.36 22.63
CA GLY A 389 39.40 -16.12 22.33
C GLY A 389 38.79 -15.21 21.26
N SER A 390 39.25 -13.96 21.29
CA SER A 390 38.75 -12.74 20.63
C SER A 390 38.84 -12.64 19.09
N ASN A 391 38.74 -13.74 18.33
CA ASN A 391 38.94 -13.73 16.87
C ASN A 391 37.74 -14.30 16.08
N LEU A 392 36.52 -13.81 16.32
CA LEU A 392 35.39 -14.12 15.45
C LEU A 392 35.49 -13.30 14.15
N PRO A 393 35.20 -13.86 12.96
CA PRO A 393 35.17 -13.11 11.71
C PRO A 393 33.98 -12.15 11.69
N GLY A 394 34.19 -10.94 11.17
CA GLY A 394 33.16 -9.89 11.08
C GLY A 394 33.64 -8.56 11.64
N LEU A 395 32.69 -7.66 11.88
CA LEU A 395 32.94 -6.34 12.44
C LEU A 395 32.36 -6.24 13.86
N SER A 396 33.01 -5.48 14.71
CA SER A 396 32.40 -4.97 15.94
C SER A 396 31.28 -3.99 15.57
N LEU A 397 30.41 -3.66 16.53
CA LEU A 397 29.36 -2.67 16.26
C LEU A 397 29.99 -1.30 15.91
N GLN A 398 31.10 -0.94 16.55
CA GLN A 398 31.81 0.30 16.27
C GLN A 398 32.37 0.32 14.84
N GLU A 399 33.05 -0.75 14.43
CA GLU A 399 33.61 -0.86 13.08
C GLU A 399 32.53 -0.83 12.00
N PHE A 400 31.39 -1.48 12.23
CA PHE A 400 30.24 -1.41 11.31
C PHE A 400 29.71 0.02 11.16
N LEU A 401 29.54 0.74 12.27
CA LEU A 401 29.09 2.14 12.24
C LEU A 401 30.10 3.06 11.58
N MET A 402 31.40 2.86 11.81
CA MET A 402 32.46 3.65 11.18
C MET A 402 32.63 3.31 9.70
N TRP A 403 32.42 2.05 9.31
CA TRP A 403 32.33 1.66 7.90
C TRP A 403 31.19 2.40 7.21
N HIS A 404 29.99 2.49 7.80
CA HIS A 404 28.87 3.19 7.18
C HIS A 404 28.98 4.72 7.24
N ASN A 405 29.28 5.28 8.41
CA ASN A 405 29.27 6.71 8.70
C ASN A 405 30.44 7.10 9.63
N PRO A 406 31.66 7.26 9.09
CA PRO A 406 32.85 7.47 9.91
C PRO A 406 32.77 8.83 10.61
N LEU A 407 32.89 8.81 11.95
CA LEU A 407 32.57 9.98 12.77
C LEU A 407 33.60 11.11 12.65
N GLN A 408 34.86 10.79 12.37
CA GLN A 408 35.94 11.75 12.26
C GLN A 408 35.72 12.73 11.09
N GLU A 409 35.40 12.19 9.91
CA GLU A 409 35.13 12.92 8.66
C GLU A 409 33.81 13.70 8.74
N ASN A 410 32.88 13.23 9.58
CA ASN A 410 31.56 13.82 9.77
C ASN A 410 31.43 14.55 11.12
N SER A 411 32.54 14.87 11.78
CA SER A 411 32.59 15.41 13.15
C SER A 411 31.98 16.80 13.31
N GLN A 412 31.73 17.51 12.20
CA GLN A 412 31.03 18.81 12.20
C GLN A 412 29.50 18.66 12.23
N GLN A 413 28.97 17.47 11.97
CA GLN A 413 27.54 17.20 12.11
C GLN A 413 27.16 17.10 13.59
N SER A 414 25.91 17.43 13.93
CA SER A 414 25.35 17.05 15.24
C SER A 414 25.28 15.53 15.35
N MET A 415 25.42 14.99 16.55
CA MET A 415 25.31 13.54 16.79
C MET A 415 23.93 12.98 16.40
N THR A 416 22.86 13.77 16.53
CA THR A 416 21.52 13.43 16.04
C THR A 416 21.47 13.30 14.52
N LYS A 417 22.08 14.24 13.79
CA LYS A 417 22.16 14.21 12.33
C LYS A 417 23.01 13.03 11.87
N TRP A 418 24.16 12.80 12.50
CA TRP A 418 25.03 11.65 12.25
C TRP A 418 24.26 10.33 12.44
N ALA A 419 23.56 10.17 13.57
CA ALA A 419 22.76 8.97 13.85
C ALA A 419 21.64 8.77 12.80
N ALA A 420 20.95 9.85 12.41
CA ALA A 420 19.91 9.80 11.38
C ALA A 420 20.42 9.36 9.99
N ARG A 421 21.73 9.49 9.70
CA ARG A 421 22.30 9.00 8.42
C ARG A 421 22.47 7.48 8.37
N THR A 422 22.29 6.76 9.47
CA THR A 422 22.31 5.29 9.50
C THR A 422 21.24 4.68 8.58
N VAL A 423 20.08 5.35 8.46
CA VAL A 423 18.96 4.88 7.62
C VAL A 423 19.30 4.76 6.13
N LEU A 424 20.34 5.45 5.65
CA LEU A 424 20.75 5.38 4.24
C LEU A 424 21.10 3.94 3.82
N GLY A 425 21.76 3.17 4.69
CA GLY A 425 22.09 1.77 4.40
C GLY A 425 20.94 0.79 4.60
N LEU A 426 19.88 1.20 5.32
CA LEU A 426 18.63 0.46 5.51
C LEU A 426 17.57 0.75 4.45
N SER A 427 17.83 1.67 3.52
CA SER A 427 16.86 2.04 2.48
C SER A 427 16.52 0.84 1.60
N ASN A 428 15.23 0.49 1.54
CA ASN A 428 14.71 -0.52 0.61
C ASN A 428 15.12 -0.15 -0.82
N SER A 429 15.92 -1.01 -1.45
CA SER A 429 16.56 -0.72 -2.73
C SER A 429 16.90 -1.98 -3.51
N VAL A 430 16.88 -1.85 -4.84
CA VAL A 430 17.43 -2.84 -5.78
C VAL A 430 18.82 -2.36 -6.21
N PRO A 431 19.84 -3.24 -6.31
CA PRO A 431 21.16 -2.82 -6.77
C PRO A 431 21.12 -2.48 -8.26
N GLY A 432 21.42 -1.23 -8.61
CA GLY A 432 21.70 -0.79 -9.97
C GLY A 432 23.14 -1.10 -10.38
N PRO A 433 23.68 -0.40 -11.39
CA PRO A 433 25.03 -0.68 -11.85
C PRO A 433 26.08 -0.25 -10.80
N ARG A 434 27.17 -1.01 -10.73
CA ARG A 434 28.39 -0.57 -10.04
C ARG A 434 29.11 0.48 -10.89
N ILE A 435 29.52 1.57 -10.24
CA ILE A 435 30.26 2.68 -10.85
C ILE A 435 31.72 2.60 -10.37
N PRO A 436 32.71 2.56 -11.28
CA PRO A 436 34.11 2.67 -10.92
C PRO A 436 34.39 3.96 -10.14
N GLN A 437 35.29 3.93 -9.16
CA GLN A 437 35.52 5.08 -8.28
C GLN A 437 36.06 6.30 -9.06
N GLU A 438 36.83 6.05 -10.11
CA GLU A 438 37.35 7.03 -11.06
C GLU A 438 36.27 7.69 -11.94
N ASN A 439 35.10 7.06 -12.06
CA ASN A 439 33.97 7.54 -12.86
C ASN A 439 32.95 8.33 -12.03
N ILE A 440 33.30 8.67 -10.79
CA ILE A 440 32.52 9.52 -9.91
C ILE A 440 33.02 10.95 -10.05
N GLY A 441 32.16 11.82 -10.57
CA GLY A 441 32.40 13.26 -10.66
C GLY A 441 31.67 14.04 -9.57
N PHE A 442 32.06 15.30 -9.41
CA PHE A 442 31.39 16.25 -8.53
C PHE A 442 31.10 17.56 -9.27
N GLU A 443 29.95 18.16 -9.00
CA GLU A 443 29.54 19.47 -9.52
C GLU A 443 29.04 20.34 -8.36
N ASP A 444 29.34 21.63 -8.38
CA ASP A 444 28.87 22.57 -7.36
C ASP A 444 27.35 22.77 -7.46
N ASP A 445 26.67 22.94 -6.32
CA ASP A 445 25.26 23.34 -6.36
C ASP A 445 25.11 24.70 -7.04
N VAL A 446 24.04 24.84 -7.83
CA VAL A 446 23.67 26.14 -8.37
C VAL A 446 23.08 26.94 -7.21
N VAL A 447 23.58 28.15 -6.96
CA VAL A 447 23.13 28.98 -5.83
C VAL A 447 22.49 30.26 -6.36
N SER A 448 21.35 30.65 -5.80
CA SER A 448 20.66 31.89 -6.15
C SER A 448 21.44 33.14 -5.72
N LEU A 449 21.06 34.31 -6.25
CA LEU A 449 21.59 35.60 -5.78
C LEU A 449 21.35 35.84 -4.27
N LYS A 450 20.35 35.18 -3.67
CA LYS A 450 20.02 35.25 -2.24
C LYS A 450 20.74 34.20 -1.40
N GLY A 451 21.55 33.33 -2.01
CA GLY A 451 22.31 32.28 -1.33
C GLY A 451 21.56 30.96 -1.12
N SER A 452 20.43 30.74 -1.80
CA SER A 452 19.65 29.50 -1.71
C SER A 452 20.12 28.47 -2.73
N ASP A 453 20.21 27.20 -2.33
CA ASP A 453 20.56 26.09 -3.22
C ASP A 453 19.42 25.82 -4.22
N MET A 454 19.76 25.81 -5.51
CA MET A 454 18.83 25.69 -6.64
C MET A 454 18.82 24.30 -7.26
N THR A 455 19.69 23.41 -6.79
CA THR A 455 19.83 22.02 -7.24
C THR A 455 19.91 21.06 -6.06
N ASP A 456 19.43 21.47 -4.88
CA ASP A 456 19.55 20.69 -3.64
C ASP A 456 19.00 19.27 -3.84
N GLY A 457 19.88 18.28 -3.75
CA GLY A 457 19.47 16.88 -3.83
C GLY A 457 19.45 16.27 -5.24
N CYS A 458 19.73 17.02 -6.31
CA CYS A 458 19.71 16.49 -7.68
C CYS A 458 21.04 16.63 -8.42
N GLY A 459 21.52 15.50 -8.93
CA GLY A 459 22.76 15.37 -9.71
C GLY A 459 22.51 14.69 -11.05
N TYR A 460 23.57 14.19 -11.67
CA TYR A 460 23.49 13.63 -13.03
C TYR A 460 24.05 12.21 -13.12
N SER A 461 23.58 11.44 -14.09
CA SER A 461 24.25 10.24 -14.57
C SER A 461 24.10 10.12 -16.08
N ASN A 462 24.95 9.29 -16.69
CA ASN A 462 24.98 9.19 -18.13
C ASN A 462 24.05 8.10 -18.67
N LYS A 463 23.74 8.18 -19.97
CA LYS A 463 22.81 7.27 -20.65
C LYS A 463 23.06 5.77 -20.41
N PRO A 464 24.32 5.25 -20.38
CA PRO A 464 24.60 3.87 -20.01
C PRO A 464 24.06 3.43 -18.64
N VAL A 465 24.03 4.30 -17.63
CA VAL A 465 23.41 4.00 -16.33
C VAL A 465 21.92 3.78 -16.50
N HIS A 466 21.23 4.69 -17.19
CA HIS A 466 19.78 4.60 -17.41
C HIS A 466 19.39 3.39 -18.28
N LEU A 467 20.21 3.04 -19.29
CA LEU A 467 20.02 1.84 -20.12
C LEU A 467 20.17 0.55 -19.31
N PHE A 468 21.12 0.53 -18.37
CA PHE A 468 21.28 -0.60 -17.46
C PHE A 468 20.00 -0.80 -16.62
N LEU A 469 19.45 0.28 -16.07
CA LEU A 469 18.20 0.24 -15.29
C LEU A 469 17.01 -0.20 -16.14
N LEU A 470 16.89 0.30 -17.38
CA LEU A 470 15.87 -0.11 -18.34
C LEU A 470 15.85 -1.63 -18.54
N HIS A 471 17.01 -2.22 -18.81
CA HIS A 471 17.12 -3.66 -19.07
C HIS A 471 16.98 -4.50 -17.79
N GLN A 472 17.59 -4.09 -16.69
CA GLN A 472 17.54 -4.83 -15.43
C GLN A 472 16.12 -4.90 -14.86
N LEU A 473 15.37 -3.80 -14.92
CA LEU A 473 14.01 -3.74 -14.38
C LEU A 473 12.93 -4.06 -15.42
N ASN A 474 13.32 -4.31 -16.68
CA ASN A 474 12.40 -4.51 -17.80
C ASN A 474 11.35 -3.39 -17.89
N LEU A 475 11.82 -2.13 -17.87
CA LEU A 475 10.95 -0.95 -17.99
C LEU A 475 10.49 -0.79 -19.45
N ASP A 476 9.31 -0.20 -19.65
CA ASP A 476 8.80 0.04 -21.00
C ASP A 476 9.56 1.17 -21.73
N LEU A 477 10.05 2.16 -20.97
CA LEU A 477 10.73 3.34 -21.48
C LEU A 477 11.98 3.67 -20.65
N LEU A 478 12.95 4.33 -21.28
CA LEU A 478 14.15 4.81 -20.61
C LEU A 478 13.76 5.85 -19.55
N PRO A 479 14.09 5.64 -18.26
CA PRO A 479 13.74 6.61 -17.22
C PRO A 479 14.58 7.88 -17.39
N SER A 480 13.95 9.07 -17.32
CA SER A 480 14.66 10.35 -17.39
C SER A 480 15.34 10.73 -16.09
N ALA A 481 14.81 10.25 -14.96
CA ALA A 481 15.42 10.42 -13.65
C ALA A 481 15.24 9.17 -12.78
N PHE A 482 16.03 9.03 -11.73
CA PHE A 482 15.80 8.03 -10.70
C PHE A 482 16.24 8.50 -9.31
N GLN A 483 15.56 8.00 -8.28
CA GLN A 483 15.90 8.21 -6.88
C GLN A 483 16.86 7.13 -6.41
N PHE A 484 17.94 7.51 -5.74
CA PHE A 484 19.00 6.58 -5.36
C PHE A 484 19.61 6.83 -3.95
N ARG A 485 20.40 5.85 -3.51
CA ARG A 485 21.50 6.03 -2.55
C ARG A 485 22.80 5.52 -3.19
N PHE A 486 23.91 6.17 -2.90
CA PHE A 486 25.24 5.74 -3.38
C PHE A 486 26.28 6.19 -2.37
N ALA A 487 27.04 5.28 -1.76
CA ALA A 487 27.90 5.61 -0.61
C ALA A 487 27.15 6.49 0.41
N GLY A 488 27.62 7.73 0.61
CA GLY A 488 27.04 8.73 1.51
C GLY A 488 26.07 9.69 0.83
N CYS A 489 25.86 9.55 -0.47
CA CYS A 489 25.03 10.41 -1.30
C CYS A 489 23.58 9.91 -1.32
N LYS A 490 22.63 10.85 -1.24
CA LYS A 490 21.19 10.64 -1.38
C LYS A 490 20.64 11.69 -2.34
N GLY A 491 19.74 11.27 -3.23
CA GLY A 491 18.87 12.19 -3.97
C GLY A 491 18.36 11.65 -5.29
N MET A 492 18.14 12.55 -6.23
CA MET A 492 17.76 12.26 -7.61
C MET A 492 18.96 12.34 -8.56
N SER A 493 18.94 11.51 -9.60
CA SER A 493 19.90 11.57 -10.70
C SER A 493 19.14 11.73 -12.01
N LEU A 494 19.44 12.81 -12.73
CA LEU A 494 18.93 13.12 -14.07
C LEU A 494 19.85 12.57 -15.15
N ILE A 495 19.27 12.16 -16.28
CA ILE A 495 20.07 11.81 -17.46
C ILE A 495 20.74 13.06 -18.03
N ARG A 496 22.05 12.96 -18.26
CA ARG A 496 22.86 13.99 -18.91
C ARG A 496 22.92 13.75 -20.43
N GLU A 497 22.37 14.66 -21.24
CA GLU A 497 22.25 14.50 -22.70
C GLU A 497 23.41 15.12 -23.51
N ASP A 498 24.19 16.03 -22.92
CA ASP A 498 25.35 16.69 -23.55
C ASP A 498 26.59 15.77 -23.64
N GLU A 499 26.59 14.61 -22.98
CA GLU A 499 27.67 13.62 -23.10
C GLU A 499 27.51 12.78 -24.38
N GLN A 500 28.45 12.91 -25.32
CA GLN A 500 28.54 12.00 -26.46
C GLN A 500 28.98 10.62 -25.96
N PRO A 501 28.21 9.54 -26.19
CA PRO A 501 28.58 8.19 -25.76
C PRO A 501 29.69 7.66 -26.66
N MET A 502 30.92 8.09 -26.41
CA MET A 502 32.11 7.53 -27.06
C MET A 502 32.51 6.20 -26.41
N ASP A 503 31.94 5.86 -25.24
CA ASP A 503 32.18 4.61 -24.54
C ASP A 503 30.95 4.12 -23.77
N ASN A 504 30.80 2.80 -23.57
CA ASN A 504 29.75 2.18 -22.75
C ASN A 504 29.99 2.35 -21.23
N GLU A 505 30.92 3.24 -20.87
CA GLU A 505 31.29 3.54 -19.49
C GLU A 505 30.14 4.18 -18.71
N ARG A 506 30.00 3.77 -17.44
CA ARG A 506 28.96 4.28 -16.55
C ARG A 506 29.57 5.34 -15.64
N ARG A 507 28.93 6.51 -15.58
CA ARG A 507 29.42 7.68 -14.84
C ARG A 507 28.28 8.35 -14.08
N ILE A 508 28.64 8.97 -12.95
CA ILE A 508 27.69 9.68 -12.09
C ILE A 508 28.37 10.94 -11.52
N TRP A 509 27.60 12.01 -11.40
CA TRP A 509 28.06 13.29 -10.83
C TRP A 509 27.19 13.67 -9.64
N PHE A 510 27.84 13.92 -8.50
CA PHE A 510 27.16 14.33 -7.28
C PHE A 510 27.35 15.80 -6.98
N ARG A 511 26.35 16.40 -6.33
CA ARG A 511 26.46 17.75 -5.76
C ARG A 511 26.78 17.73 -4.26
N PRO A 512 27.39 18.79 -3.69
CA PRO A 512 27.60 18.92 -2.25
C PRO A 512 26.33 18.65 -1.45
N SER A 513 25.19 19.20 -1.90
CA SER A 513 23.86 19.00 -1.31
C SER A 513 23.49 17.52 -1.21
N GLN A 514 23.85 16.67 -2.17
CA GLN A 514 23.56 15.24 -2.14
C GLN A 514 24.41 14.47 -1.14
N THR A 515 25.59 14.98 -0.76
CA THR A 515 26.57 14.26 0.07
C THR A 515 26.24 14.39 1.55
N LYS A 516 25.62 13.36 2.13
CA LYS A 516 25.17 13.36 3.53
C LYS A 516 26.16 12.68 4.49
N ILE A 517 27.03 11.80 3.99
CA ILE A 517 28.14 11.15 4.72
C ILE A 517 29.42 11.34 3.91
N LYS A 518 30.48 11.81 4.56
CA LYS A 518 31.83 11.91 3.99
C LYS A 518 32.66 10.69 4.39
N TYR A 519 33.52 10.24 3.48
CA TYR A 519 34.46 9.13 3.70
C TYR A 519 35.91 9.63 3.60
N PRO A 520 36.89 8.89 4.16
CA PRO A 520 38.31 9.24 4.07
C PRO A 520 38.76 9.40 2.62
N ALA A 521 39.36 10.55 2.29
CA ALA A 521 39.83 10.83 0.95
C ALA A 521 40.99 9.91 0.55
N GLY A 522 41.03 9.49 -0.73
CA GLY A 522 42.12 8.69 -1.29
C GLY A 522 42.12 7.21 -0.89
N GLN A 523 41.14 6.76 -0.08
CA GLN A 523 40.96 5.34 0.21
C GLN A 523 40.00 4.69 -0.79
N PRO A 524 40.22 3.42 -1.17
CA PRO A 524 39.27 2.69 -1.98
C PRO A 524 37.98 2.48 -1.18
N LEU A 525 36.85 2.81 -1.80
CA LEU A 525 35.54 2.56 -1.20
C LEU A 525 35.19 1.07 -1.27
N ASP A 526 34.41 0.60 -0.28
CA ASP A 526 33.84 -0.75 -0.31
C ASP A 526 32.98 -0.90 -1.59
N PRO A 527 33.01 -2.05 -2.30
CA PRO A 527 32.17 -2.30 -3.47
C PRO A 527 30.66 -2.02 -3.25
N ALA A 528 30.16 -2.15 -2.02
CA ALA A 528 28.79 -1.81 -1.66
C ALA A 528 28.50 -0.30 -1.74
N MET A 529 29.51 0.53 -1.52
CA MET A 529 29.43 1.99 -1.64
C MET A 529 29.56 2.47 -3.08
N LEU A 530 30.13 1.63 -3.96
CA LEU A 530 30.26 1.88 -5.40
C LEU A 530 29.07 1.37 -6.22
N THR A 531 28.07 0.76 -5.58
CA THR A 531 26.87 0.24 -6.25
C THR A 531 25.72 1.23 -6.04
N ILE A 532 25.01 1.58 -7.11
CA ILE A 532 23.80 2.41 -7.01
C ILE A 532 22.73 1.59 -6.29
N ASP A 533 22.22 2.10 -5.16
CA ASP A 533 21.04 1.55 -4.52
C ASP A 533 19.81 2.27 -5.09
N LEU A 534 19.12 1.63 -6.04
CA LEU A 534 17.97 2.21 -6.71
C LEU A 534 16.71 2.10 -5.85
N LEU A 535 16.03 3.23 -5.63
CA LEU A 535 14.78 3.27 -4.86
C LEU A 535 13.56 3.33 -5.78
N ARG A 536 13.52 4.31 -6.69
CA ARG A 536 12.38 4.59 -7.60
C ARG A 536 12.87 5.16 -8.92
N THR A 537 12.14 4.92 -10.00
CA THR A 537 12.36 5.57 -11.31
C THR A 537 11.36 6.69 -11.54
N SER A 538 11.68 7.65 -12.42
CA SER A 538 10.77 8.74 -12.80
C SER A 538 9.45 8.20 -13.35
N ARG A 539 8.32 8.66 -12.79
CA ARG A 539 6.96 8.35 -13.25
C ARG A 539 6.06 9.56 -13.04
N LEU A 540 5.14 9.74 -13.99
CA LEU A 540 4.06 10.70 -13.92
C LEU A 540 2.75 9.93 -13.71
N ARG A 541 1.97 10.32 -12.70
CA ARG A 541 0.63 9.80 -12.43
C ARG A 541 -0.39 10.84 -12.86
N THR A 542 -1.36 10.45 -13.68
CA THR A 542 -2.49 11.29 -14.11
C THR A 542 -3.72 10.38 -14.31
N PRO A 543 -4.92 10.81 -13.90
CA PRO A 543 -5.19 11.99 -13.08
C PRO A 543 -4.61 11.84 -11.65
N ALA A 544 -4.46 12.94 -10.93
CA ALA A 544 -4.11 12.94 -9.51
C ALA A 544 -5.34 13.20 -8.63
N ARG A 545 -5.28 12.85 -7.34
CA ARG A 545 -6.36 13.11 -6.38
C ARG A 545 -6.03 14.26 -5.44
N LEU A 546 -7.09 14.87 -4.92
CA LEU A 546 -6.98 15.86 -3.86
C LEU A 546 -7.11 15.17 -2.50
N SER A 547 -6.20 15.48 -1.59
CA SER A 547 -6.34 15.09 -0.18
C SER A 547 -7.27 16.06 0.56
N PRO A 548 -7.85 15.68 1.71
CA PRO A 548 -8.59 16.60 2.57
C PRO A 548 -7.79 17.87 2.92
N GLU A 549 -6.49 17.74 3.17
CA GLU A 549 -5.61 18.87 3.45
C GLU A 549 -5.51 19.82 2.26
N THR A 550 -5.38 19.28 1.04
CA THR A 550 -5.36 20.08 -0.20
C THR A 550 -6.70 20.76 -0.44
N ILE A 551 -7.83 20.08 -0.22
CA ILE A 551 -9.17 20.66 -0.37
C ILE A 551 -9.37 21.82 0.60
N ILE A 552 -9.01 21.63 1.88
CA ILE A 552 -9.08 22.69 2.89
C ILE A 552 -8.24 23.89 2.47
N ASN A 553 -7.00 23.66 1.99
CA ASN A 553 -6.14 24.75 1.55
C ASN A 553 -6.73 25.51 0.35
N LEU A 554 -7.17 24.81 -0.70
CA LEU A 554 -7.72 25.43 -1.90
C LEU A 554 -8.98 26.25 -1.57
N HIS A 555 -9.87 25.73 -0.71
CA HIS A 555 -11.07 26.43 -0.29
C HIS A 555 -10.77 27.68 0.57
N GLU A 556 -9.86 27.57 1.54
CA GLU A 556 -9.46 28.71 2.38
C GLU A 556 -8.76 29.82 1.57
N ASN A 557 -8.35 29.52 0.34
CA ASN A 557 -7.77 30.44 -0.63
C ASN A 557 -8.68 30.68 -1.85
N GLY A 558 -10.00 30.67 -1.67
CA GLY A 558 -10.94 31.23 -2.66
C GLY A 558 -11.58 30.26 -3.65
N VAL A 559 -11.14 28.99 -3.72
CA VAL A 559 -11.83 28.00 -4.56
C VAL A 559 -13.20 27.67 -3.95
N PRO A 560 -14.32 27.89 -4.66
CA PRO A 560 -15.63 27.74 -4.05
C PRO A 560 -16.03 26.26 -3.84
N GLU A 561 -16.95 26.03 -2.89
CA GLU A 561 -17.35 24.69 -2.45
C GLU A 561 -18.07 23.87 -3.54
N ASP A 562 -18.73 24.52 -4.50
CA ASP A 562 -19.45 23.90 -5.61
C ASP A 562 -18.51 23.17 -6.57
N VAL A 563 -17.31 23.73 -6.83
CA VAL A 563 -16.28 23.10 -7.66
C VAL A 563 -15.87 21.74 -7.08
N PHE A 564 -15.67 21.65 -5.77
CA PHE A 564 -15.33 20.38 -5.11
C PHE A 564 -16.50 19.41 -5.11
N PHE A 565 -17.72 19.91 -4.92
CA PHE A 565 -18.92 19.08 -4.96
C PHE A 565 -19.12 18.47 -6.35
N ASP A 566 -18.98 19.24 -7.41
CA ASP A 566 -19.12 18.77 -8.79
C ASP A 566 -18.05 17.73 -9.14
N LEU A 567 -16.78 17.98 -8.78
CA LEU A 567 -15.70 17.01 -8.98
C LEU A 567 -15.94 15.71 -8.21
N MET A 568 -16.39 15.79 -6.97
CA MET A 568 -16.73 14.63 -6.15
C MET A 568 -17.90 13.86 -6.76
N LYS A 569 -18.96 14.57 -7.15
CA LYS A 569 -20.15 13.99 -7.77
C LYS A 569 -19.81 13.29 -9.07
N GLU A 570 -19.11 13.95 -9.98
CA GLU A 570 -18.65 13.36 -11.25
C GLU A 570 -17.79 12.12 -11.00
N SER A 571 -16.85 12.18 -10.05
CA SER A 571 -15.97 11.06 -9.69
C SER A 571 -16.73 9.82 -9.18
N ILE A 572 -17.76 10.01 -8.33
CA ILE A 572 -18.56 8.90 -7.82
C ILE A 572 -19.49 8.36 -8.92
N GLN A 573 -20.15 9.25 -9.67
CA GLN A 573 -21.07 8.90 -10.75
C GLN A 573 -20.37 8.17 -11.90
N GLU A 574 -19.20 8.63 -12.34
CA GLU A 574 -18.41 7.98 -13.39
C GLU A 574 -18.00 6.56 -12.96
N MET A 575 -17.56 6.41 -11.71
CA MET A 575 -17.21 5.10 -11.16
C MET A 575 -18.40 4.14 -11.13
N VAL A 576 -19.55 4.58 -10.59
CA VAL A 576 -20.78 3.77 -10.55
C VAL A 576 -21.21 3.40 -11.97
N THR A 577 -21.30 4.38 -12.87
CA THR A 577 -21.70 4.19 -14.27
C THR A 577 -20.80 3.19 -14.99
N SER A 578 -19.48 3.28 -14.77
CA SER A 578 -18.50 2.38 -15.38
C SER A 578 -18.67 0.91 -14.94
N LEU A 579 -19.23 0.69 -13.75
CA LEU A 579 -19.48 -0.62 -13.16
C LEU A 579 -20.92 -1.12 -13.34
N THR A 580 -21.85 -0.26 -13.77
CA THR A 580 -23.27 -0.60 -14.01
C THR A 580 -23.67 -0.60 -15.49
N THR A 581 -22.80 -0.17 -16.40
CA THR A 581 -23.06 -0.21 -17.85
C THR A 581 -22.81 -1.61 -18.41
N TRP A 582 -23.88 -2.38 -18.64
CA TRP A 582 -23.81 -3.80 -19.06
C TRP A 582 -24.47 -4.09 -20.40
N GLU A 583 -24.88 -3.05 -21.13
CA GLU A 583 -25.54 -3.14 -22.43
C GLU A 583 -24.68 -2.51 -23.53
N GLY A 584 -24.91 -2.94 -24.77
CA GLY A 584 -24.18 -2.44 -25.95
C GLY A 584 -23.02 -3.34 -26.40
N PRO A 585 -22.36 -2.96 -27.50
CA PRO A 585 -21.24 -3.73 -28.05
C PRO A 585 -20.09 -3.74 -27.03
N ASN A 586 -19.50 -4.92 -26.83
CA ASN A 586 -18.36 -5.12 -25.94
C ASN A 586 -18.59 -4.76 -24.45
N ALA A 587 -19.85 -4.61 -23.99
CA ALA A 587 -20.15 -4.18 -22.62
C ALA A 587 -19.46 -5.01 -21.53
N MET A 588 -19.39 -6.34 -21.69
CA MET A 588 -18.71 -7.22 -20.73
C MET A 588 -17.19 -7.04 -20.73
N PHE A 589 -16.57 -6.71 -21.88
CA PHE A 589 -15.14 -6.39 -21.94
C PHE A 589 -14.85 -5.04 -21.26
N HIS A 590 -15.74 -4.06 -21.42
CA HIS A 590 -15.64 -2.78 -20.72
C HIS A 590 -15.81 -2.94 -19.22
N LEU A 591 -16.84 -3.69 -18.79
CA LEU A 591 -17.05 -4.01 -17.38
C LEU A 591 -15.83 -4.73 -16.78
N TRP A 592 -15.30 -5.74 -17.46
CA TRP A 592 -14.10 -6.46 -17.02
C TRP A 592 -12.93 -5.50 -16.81
N ALA A 593 -12.69 -4.58 -17.76
CA ALA A 593 -11.58 -3.64 -17.68
C ALA A 593 -11.80 -2.53 -16.63
N ASN A 594 -13.05 -2.11 -16.42
CA ASN A 594 -13.39 -1.15 -15.38
C ASN A 594 -13.24 -1.76 -13.99
N VAL A 595 -13.63 -3.04 -13.81
CA VAL A 595 -13.40 -3.79 -12.56
C VAL A 595 -11.89 -3.97 -12.30
N GLU A 596 -11.12 -4.33 -13.33
CA GLU A 596 -9.65 -4.40 -13.26
C GLU A 596 -9.04 -3.10 -12.75
N ARG A 597 -9.40 -1.99 -13.40
CA ARG A 597 -8.90 -0.66 -13.06
C ARG A 597 -9.34 -0.25 -11.67
N ALA A 598 -10.62 -0.41 -11.33
CA ALA A 598 -11.15 -0.07 -10.01
C ALA A 598 -10.48 -0.87 -8.88
N GLY A 599 -10.15 -2.14 -9.14
CA GLY A 599 -9.49 -3.03 -8.17
C GLY A 599 -7.96 -2.94 -8.13
N GLY A 600 -7.32 -2.36 -9.15
CA GLY A 600 -5.85 -2.40 -9.28
C GLY A 600 -5.31 -3.82 -9.46
N VAL A 601 -6.10 -4.72 -10.07
CA VAL A 601 -5.87 -6.17 -10.00
C VAL A 601 -4.52 -6.58 -10.58
N PHE A 602 -4.12 -6.06 -11.75
CA PHE A 602 -2.82 -6.42 -12.35
C PHE A 602 -1.64 -5.85 -11.58
N ALA A 603 -1.75 -4.60 -11.09
CA ALA A 603 -0.71 -4.02 -10.24
C ALA A 603 -0.50 -4.89 -8.99
N GLY A 604 -1.60 -5.33 -8.37
CA GLY A 604 -1.58 -6.26 -7.25
C GLY A 604 -0.98 -7.62 -7.59
N ARG A 605 -1.36 -8.23 -8.72
CA ARG A 605 -0.75 -9.49 -9.18
C ARG A 605 0.77 -9.36 -9.35
N ARG A 606 1.23 -8.28 -9.97
CA ARG A 606 2.66 -8.02 -10.20
C ARG A 606 3.43 -7.72 -8.92
N ALA A 607 2.87 -6.94 -8.01
CA ALA A 607 3.49 -6.64 -6.73
C ALA A 607 3.61 -7.88 -5.83
N ARG A 608 2.61 -8.79 -5.90
CA ARG A 608 2.65 -10.11 -5.27
C ARG A 608 3.78 -11.00 -5.80
N GLU A 609 4.03 -11.00 -7.11
CA GLU A 609 5.13 -11.78 -7.71
C GLU A 609 6.51 -11.16 -7.49
N ALA A 610 6.60 -9.83 -7.34
CA ALA A 610 7.84 -9.08 -7.20
C ALA A 610 8.09 -8.60 -5.76
N VAL A 611 7.94 -9.48 -4.76
CA VAL A 611 8.14 -9.14 -3.34
C VAL A 611 9.54 -8.53 -3.14
N GLY A 612 9.60 -7.33 -2.54
CA GLY A 612 10.86 -6.59 -2.32
C GLY A 612 11.36 -5.77 -3.53
N GLU A 613 10.88 -6.03 -4.75
CA GLU A 613 11.22 -5.27 -5.98
C GLU A 613 10.07 -4.37 -6.47
N ALA A 614 8.85 -4.61 -5.99
CA ALA A 614 7.63 -3.90 -6.39
C ALA A 614 7.79 -2.38 -6.38
N ARG A 615 8.42 -1.79 -5.35
CA ARG A 615 8.64 -0.33 -5.25
C ARG A 615 9.52 0.21 -6.37
N ALA A 616 10.65 -0.44 -6.67
CA ALA A 616 11.54 -0.03 -7.76
C ALA A 616 10.87 -0.20 -9.13
N ARG A 617 10.02 -1.22 -9.27
CA ARG A 617 9.17 -1.46 -10.44
C ARG A 617 7.85 -0.66 -10.43
N GLY A 618 7.62 0.16 -9.39
CA GLY A 618 6.39 0.89 -9.09
C GLY A 618 5.10 0.08 -9.31
N TYR A 619 5.10 -1.16 -8.84
CA TYR A 619 3.89 -1.98 -8.64
C TYR A 619 3.37 -1.75 -7.22
N SER A 620 2.05 -1.68 -7.07
CA SER A 620 1.38 -1.56 -5.77
C SER A 620 0.40 -2.72 -5.57
N ASN A 621 0.29 -3.19 -4.33
CA ASN A 621 -0.72 -4.17 -3.92
C ASN A 621 -2.08 -3.54 -3.60
N ARG A 622 -2.15 -2.21 -3.61
CA ARG A 622 -3.34 -1.45 -3.24
C ARG A 622 -4.21 -1.16 -4.44
N SER A 623 -5.50 -1.02 -4.18
CA SER A 623 -6.43 -0.42 -5.14
C SER A 623 -5.94 0.99 -5.48
N PRO A 624 -6.14 1.51 -6.70
CA PRO A 624 -5.71 2.86 -7.05
C PRO A 624 -6.14 3.91 -6.04
N ASP A 625 -7.36 3.79 -5.50
CA ASP A 625 -7.96 4.65 -4.47
C ASP A 625 -7.18 4.72 -3.13
N GLU A 626 -6.22 3.82 -2.89
CA GLU A 626 -5.42 3.73 -1.66
C GLU A 626 -3.90 3.94 -1.89
N GLU A 627 -3.48 4.16 -3.15
CA GLU A 627 -2.06 4.24 -3.55
C GLU A 627 -1.34 5.55 -3.13
N GLU A 628 -2.05 6.62 -2.76
CA GLU A 628 -1.40 7.93 -2.48
C GLU A 628 -0.91 8.09 -1.03
N ASP A 629 -1.21 7.14 -0.14
CA ASP A 629 -0.65 7.12 1.22
C ASP A 629 0.74 6.46 1.22
N GLU A 630 1.75 7.15 0.67
CA GLU A 630 3.14 6.64 0.52
C GLU A 630 3.79 6.25 1.86
N GLN A 631 3.40 6.91 2.97
CA GLN A 631 3.86 6.56 4.32
C GLN A 631 3.53 5.10 4.64
N ALA A 632 2.38 4.64 4.15
CA ALA A 632 1.93 3.28 4.38
C ALA A 632 2.62 2.28 3.44
N ASP A 633 3.26 2.67 2.34
CA ASP A 633 4.08 1.76 1.51
C ASP A 633 5.40 1.38 2.22
N GLU A 634 5.95 2.28 3.05
CA GLU A 634 7.07 1.95 3.94
C GLU A 634 6.63 0.99 5.06
N ASP A 635 5.44 1.22 5.63
CA ASP A 635 4.90 0.41 6.74
C ASP A 635 4.36 -0.97 6.28
N GLU A 636 3.86 -1.10 5.04
CA GLU A 636 3.22 -2.34 4.57
C GLU A 636 4.24 -3.46 4.33
N LEU A 637 5.45 -3.15 3.88
CA LEU A 637 6.54 -4.12 3.80
C LEU A 637 7.07 -4.53 5.19
N ASP A 638 6.99 -3.65 6.20
CA ASP A 638 7.34 -3.96 7.60
C ASP A 638 6.16 -4.55 8.41
N SER A 639 5.00 -4.74 7.75
CA SER A 639 3.78 -5.28 8.34
C SER A 639 3.70 -6.81 8.29
N GLY A 640 4.80 -7.50 8.63
CA GLY A 640 4.75 -8.60 9.60
C GLY A 640 3.74 -9.76 9.47
N LYS A 641 3.05 -10.00 8.34
CA LYS A 641 2.00 -11.02 8.29
C LYS A 641 2.61 -12.43 8.21
N ASN A 642 2.24 -13.25 9.19
CA ASN A 642 2.66 -14.64 9.42
C ASN A 642 2.40 -15.57 8.22
N TYR A 643 2.94 -16.79 8.32
CA TYR A 643 2.70 -17.95 7.45
C TYR A 643 1.27 -18.51 7.57
N ARG A 644 0.27 -17.66 7.35
CA ARG A 644 -1.11 -18.03 7.05
C ARG A 644 -1.42 -17.55 5.64
N SER A 645 -2.49 -18.06 5.02
CA SER A 645 -2.87 -17.71 3.64
C SER A 645 -2.60 -16.24 3.33
N THR A 646 -1.83 -16.00 2.29
CA THR A 646 -1.41 -14.67 1.89
C THR A 646 -2.67 -13.91 1.54
N PRO A 647 -2.95 -12.78 2.22
CA PRO A 647 -4.00 -11.90 1.79
C PRO A 647 -3.83 -11.70 0.29
N TRP A 648 -4.93 -11.84 -0.46
CA TRP A 648 -4.93 -11.59 -1.90
C TRP A 648 -4.29 -12.68 -2.81
N TRP A 649 -4.00 -13.88 -2.29
CA TRP A 649 -3.84 -15.09 -3.12
C TRP A 649 -5.15 -15.89 -3.23
N GLY A 650 -5.50 -16.30 -4.45
CA GLY A 650 -6.63 -17.20 -4.69
C GLY A 650 -6.46 -18.58 -4.06
N ASP A 651 -7.56 -19.31 -3.91
CA ASP A 651 -7.55 -20.72 -3.55
C ASP A 651 -7.29 -21.55 -4.81
N GLN A 652 -6.15 -22.24 -4.87
CA GLN A 652 -5.79 -23.05 -6.05
C GLN A 652 -6.61 -24.35 -6.16
N ILE A 653 -7.27 -24.78 -5.08
CA ILE A 653 -8.13 -25.97 -5.09
C ILE A 653 -9.46 -25.63 -5.77
N SER A 654 -10.24 -24.73 -5.17
CA SER A 654 -11.53 -24.30 -5.75
C SER A 654 -11.36 -23.42 -6.99
N GLY A 655 -10.20 -22.79 -7.15
CA GLY A 655 -9.95 -21.72 -8.12
C GLY A 655 -10.64 -20.39 -7.78
N CYS A 656 -11.21 -20.25 -6.59
CA CYS A 656 -11.84 -19.01 -6.16
C CYS A 656 -10.77 -17.92 -5.91
N PRO A 657 -10.85 -16.75 -6.56
CA PRO A 657 -9.97 -15.64 -6.26
C PRO A 657 -10.21 -15.08 -4.85
N SER A 658 -9.27 -14.28 -4.38
CA SER A 658 -9.31 -13.69 -3.04
C SER A 658 -10.01 -12.33 -2.97
N THR A 659 -9.92 -11.50 -4.01
CA THR A 659 -10.59 -10.19 -4.05
C THR A 659 -11.96 -10.31 -4.71
N LEU A 660 -12.85 -9.35 -4.41
CA LEU A 660 -14.14 -9.26 -5.08
C LEU A 660 -13.94 -8.99 -6.58
N GLU A 661 -13.03 -8.08 -6.90
CA GLU A 661 -12.71 -7.65 -8.26
C GLU A 661 -12.14 -8.80 -9.10
N GLU A 662 -11.21 -9.60 -8.57
CA GLU A 662 -10.71 -10.78 -9.29
C GLU A 662 -11.80 -11.84 -9.47
N THR A 663 -12.67 -12.03 -8.47
CA THR A 663 -13.80 -12.96 -8.57
C THR A 663 -14.76 -12.53 -9.67
N ILE A 664 -15.10 -11.23 -9.73
CA ILE A 664 -15.94 -10.65 -10.78
C ILE A 664 -15.29 -10.87 -12.16
N MET A 665 -13.99 -10.59 -12.28
CA MET A 665 -13.25 -10.80 -13.54
C MET A 665 -13.28 -12.25 -14.03
N VAL A 666 -13.08 -13.23 -13.12
CA VAL A 666 -13.15 -14.67 -13.43
C VAL A 666 -14.56 -15.12 -13.80
N LEU A 667 -15.60 -14.51 -13.22
CA LEU A 667 -16.97 -14.81 -13.65
C LEU A 667 -17.23 -14.25 -15.05
N LEU A 668 -16.80 -13.01 -15.31
CA LEU A 668 -17.00 -12.35 -16.61
C LEU A 668 -16.27 -13.06 -17.75
N ASP A 669 -15.00 -13.45 -17.57
CA ASP A 669 -14.24 -14.13 -18.62
C ASP A 669 -14.73 -15.54 -18.93
N SER A 670 -15.42 -16.17 -17.97
CA SER A 670 -16.05 -17.48 -18.12
C SER A 670 -17.45 -17.41 -18.74
N GLY A 671 -17.91 -16.20 -19.06
CA GLY A 671 -19.17 -15.93 -19.77
C GLY A 671 -20.38 -15.69 -18.88
N PHE A 672 -20.19 -15.47 -17.57
CA PHE A 672 -21.28 -14.98 -16.72
C PHE A 672 -21.55 -13.50 -16.98
N THR A 673 -22.81 -13.09 -16.87
CA THR A 673 -23.22 -11.69 -17.01
C THR A 673 -24.03 -11.25 -15.80
N PRO A 674 -23.99 -9.97 -15.39
CA PRO A 674 -24.78 -9.50 -14.26
C PRO A 674 -26.29 -9.78 -14.44
N GLN A 675 -26.80 -9.73 -15.67
CA GLN A 675 -28.22 -9.98 -15.94
C GLN A 675 -28.65 -11.42 -15.57
N THR A 676 -27.76 -12.39 -15.75
CA THR A 676 -28.08 -13.83 -15.62
C THR A 676 -27.50 -14.47 -14.37
N SER A 677 -26.40 -13.93 -13.82
CA SER A 677 -25.64 -14.55 -12.73
C SER A 677 -25.82 -13.77 -11.42
N PRO A 678 -26.54 -14.32 -10.43
CA PRO A 678 -26.87 -13.52 -9.25
C PRO A 678 -25.72 -13.46 -8.24
N ILE A 679 -24.80 -14.43 -8.26
CA ILE A 679 -23.53 -14.31 -7.52
C ILE A 679 -22.67 -13.16 -8.07
N LEU A 680 -22.63 -12.99 -9.40
CA LEU A 680 -21.90 -11.91 -10.04
C LEU A 680 -22.53 -10.57 -9.67
N ARG A 681 -23.87 -10.50 -9.66
CA ARG A 681 -24.59 -9.31 -9.21
C ARG A 681 -24.25 -8.93 -7.78
N GLU A 682 -24.34 -9.88 -6.86
CA GLU A 682 -24.07 -9.62 -5.45
C GLU A 682 -22.62 -9.18 -5.23
N LYS A 683 -21.66 -9.82 -5.90
CA LYS A 683 -20.25 -9.44 -5.82
C LYS A 683 -19.97 -8.06 -6.41
N LEU A 684 -20.57 -7.75 -7.56
CA LEU A 684 -20.45 -6.45 -8.21
C LEU A 684 -21.11 -5.35 -7.38
N LYS A 685 -22.30 -5.60 -6.81
CA LYS A 685 -22.97 -4.69 -5.87
C LYS A 685 -22.09 -4.39 -4.67
N GLN A 686 -21.55 -5.42 -4.00
CA GLN A 686 -20.61 -5.24 -2.88
C GLN A 686 -19.35 -4.47 -3.30
N CYS A 687 -18.82 -4.72 -4.49
CA CYS A 687 -17.70 -3.96 -5.03
C CYS A 687 -18.05 -2.48 -5.20
N ILE A 688 -19.19 -2.18 -5.85
CA ILE A 688 -19.67 -0.81 -6.05
C ILE A 688 -19.90 -0.12 -4.70
N THR A 689 -20.67 -0.73 -3.79
CA THR A 689 -20.95 -0.17 -2.47
C THR A 689 -19.68 0.19 -1.72
N LYS A 690 -18.70 -0.73 -1.65
CA LYS A 690 -17.42 -0.47 -0.99
C LYS A 690 -16.65 0.67 -1.65
N LYS A 691 -16.64 0.76 -2.98
CA LYS A 691 -15.93 1.83 -3.70
C LYS A 691 -16.61 3.19 -3.50
N VAL A 692 -17.95 3.24 -3.54
CA VAL A 692 -18.72 4.45 -3.26
C VAL A 692 -18.45 4.91 -1.83
N GLU A 693 -18.64 4.02 -0.85
CA GLU A 693 -18.41 4.33 0.57
C GLU A 693 -16.98 4.79 0.84
N ASN A 694 -15.97 4.12 0.26
CA ASN A 694 -14.57 4.50 0.44
C ASN A 694 -14.26 5.88 -0.16
N ARG A 695 -14.76 6.18 -1.36
CA ARG A 695 -14.57 7.50 -2.00
C ARG A 695 -15.26 8.61 -1.19
N SER A 696 -16.46 8.34 -0.70
CA SER A 696 -17.25 9.29 0.10
C SER A 696 -16.72 9.47 1.52
N SER A 697 -16.23 8.41 2.18
CA SER A 697 -15.73 8.48 3.55
C SER A 697 -14.41 9.22 3.65
N ASN A 698 -13.54 9.01 2.66
CA ASN A 698 -12.20 9.60 2.61
C ASN A 698 -12.19 10.98 1.94
N ILE A 699 -13.24 11.33 1.19
CA ILE A 699 -13.35 12.57 0.38
C ILE A 699 -12.07 12.74 -0.45
N ARG A 700 -11.81 11.73 -1.28
CA ARG A 700 -10.68 11.69 -2.21
C ARG A 700 -11.24 11.47 -3.60
N PHE A 701 -11.17 12.50 -4.44
CA PHE A 701 -11.63 12.45 -5.83
C PHE A 701 -10.54 12.90 -6.80
N GLU A 702 -10.63 12.38 -8.02
CA GLU A 702 -9.67 12.63 -9.09
C GLU A 702 -10.00 13.94 -9.80
N VAL A 703 -8.96 14.71 -10.12
CA VAL A 703 -9.07 15.88 -10.98
C VAL A 703 -8.47 15.51 -12.34
N LYS A 704 -9.29 15.40 -13.38
CA LYS A 704 -8.85 14.95 -14.72
C LYS A 704 -7.68 15.75 -15.26
N GLN A 705 -7.72 17.07 -15.07
CA GLN A 705 -6.68 18.03 -15.45
C GLN A 705 -5.66 18.21 -14.31
N SER A 706 -5.04 17.10 -13.89
CA SER A 706 -3.99 17.11 -12.89
C SER A 706 -2.99 15.97 -13.06
N ALA A 707 -1.79 16.12 -12.46
CA ALA A 707 -0.77 15.10 -12.43
C ALA A 707 0.08 15.18 -11.15
N SER A 708 0.67 14.04 -10.76
CA SER A 708 1.72 13.99 -9.75
C SER A 708 3.02 13.44 -10.36
N ALA A 709 4.14 14.12 -10.14
CA ALA A 709 5.43 13.74 -10.67
C ALA A 709 6.57 14.16 -9.73
N PHE A 710 7.74 13.52 -9.87
CA PHE A 710 8.96 13.98 -9.19
C PHE A 710 9.33 15.37 -9.68
N VAL A 711 9.74 16.23 -8.75
CA VAL A 711 10.29 17.54 -9.06
C VAL A 711 11.78 17.42 -9.32
N VAL A 712 12.27 18.03 -10.39
CA VAL A 712 13.68 18.08 -10.76
C VAL A 712 14.05 19.53 -11.13
N PRO A 713 15.30 19.97 -10.88
CA PRO A 713 15.71 21.32 -11.24
C PRO A 713 15.85 21.46 -12.76
N ASP A 714 15.74 22.68 -13.27
CA ASP A 714 16.08 23.00 -14.66
C ASP A 714 17.57 22.78 -14.93
N PRO A 715 17.95 21.77 -15.73
CA PRO A 715 19.35 21.47 -15.99
C PRO A 715 20.01 22.45 -16.98
N TYR A 716 19.24 23.27 -17.72
CA TYR A 716 19.74 24.12 -18.79
C TYR A 716 19.54 25.62 -18.56
N GLY A 717 18.80 26.02 -17.51
CA GLY A 717 18.53 27.42 -17.19
C GLY A 717 17.71 28.13 -18.28
N VAL A 718 16.78 27.40 -18.88
CA VAL A 718 15.89 27.88 -19.96
C VAL A 718 14.54 28.37 -19.42
N LEU A 719 14.17 27.99 -18.20
CA LEU A 719 12.92 28.39 -17.55
C LEU A 719 13.09 29.73 -16.80
N GLY A 720 12.09 30.60 -16.90
CA GLY A 720 11.95 31.79 -16.08
C GLY A 720 11.59 31.48 -14.61
N PRO A 721 11.66 32.46 -13.67
CA PRO A 721 11.47 32.23 -12.24
C PRO A 721 10.12 31.63 -11.82
N ASP A 722 9.08 31.86 -12.63
CA ASP A 722 7.71 31.39 -12.40
C ASP A 722 7.24 30.47 -13.54
N GLU A 723 8.18 29.77 -14.17
CA GLU A 723 7.92 28.81 -15.25
C GLU A 723 8.33 27.39 -14.83
N ILE A 724 7.53 26.41 -15.28
CA ILE A 724 7.81 24.98 -15.11
C ILE A 724 7.60 24.25 -16.44
N GLN A 725 8.14 23.04 -16.56
CA GLN A 725 7.83 22.16 -17.68
C GLN A 725 7.25 20.84 -17.17
N ILE A 726 6.09 20.48 -17.74
CA ILE A 726 5.49 19.15 -17.59
C ILE A 726 5.40 18.52 -18.97
N LYS A 727 6.05 17.38 -19.10
CA LYS A 727 5.90 16.50 -20.25
C LYS A 727 5.71 15.08 -19.76
N SER A 728 4.80 14.35 -20.39
CA SER A 728 4.59 12.94 -20.17
C SER A 728 5.33 12.13 -21.24
N SER A 729 5.69 10.90 -20.90
CA SER A 729 6.24 9.95 -21.86
C SER A 729 5.21 9.41 -22.85
N HIS A 730 3.92 9.61 -22.54
CA HIS A 730 2.80 9.16 -23.34
C HIS A 730 1.82 10.32 -23.52
N ARG A 731 1.02 10.28 -24.58
CA ARG A 731 -0.07 11.22 -24.81
C ARG A 731 -1.27 10.81 -23.94
N ASN A 732 -1.22 11.16 -22.66
CA ASN A 732 -2.21 10.71 -21.65
C ASN A 732 -2.66 11.82 -20.69
N LEU A 733 -2.11 13.04 -20.81
CA LEU A 733 -2.59 14.20 -20.07
C LEU A 733 -3.84 14.74 -20.79
N ILE A 734 -4.83 15.21 -20.06
CA ILE A 734 -6.02 15.84 -20.66
C ILE A 734 -5.79 17.34 -20.73
N GLY A 735 -5.76 17.92 -21.94
CA GLY A 735 -5.62 19.35 -22.17
C GLY A 735 -6.87 20.14 -21.75
N ILE A 736 -6.80 21.48 -21.83
CA ILE A 736 -7.93 22.38 -21.55
C ILE A 736 -9.06 22.17 -22.58
N ASP A 737 -8.70 21.78 -23.80
CA ASP A 737 -9.60 21.41 -24.89
C ASP A 737 -10.26 20.02 -24.72
N GLY A 738 -9.91 19.28 -23.66
CA GLY A 738 -10.38 17.93 -23.39
C GLY A 738 -9.69 16.85 -24.23
N LEU A 739 -8.70 17.20 -25.07
CA LEU A 739 -7.95 16.25 -25.88
C LEU A 739 -6.75 15.69 -25.11
N GLU A 740 -6.36 14.47 -25.44
CA GLU A 740 -5.11 13.92 -24.91
C GLU A 740 -3.91 14.69 -25.46
N THR A 741 -2.94 14.98 -24.60
CA THR A 741 -1.67 15.65 -24.90
C THR A 741 -0.55 15.00 -24.08
N ASP A 742 0.69 15.19 -24.49
CA ASP A 742 1.87 14.85 -23.70
C ASP A 742 2.48 16.09 -23.03
N ILE A 743 1.98 17.29 -23.31
CA ILE A 743 2.47 18.58 -22.79
C ILE A 743 1.28 19.46 -22.38
N ILE A 744 1.39 20.15 -21.24
CA ILE A 744 0.41 21.13 -20.78
C ILE A 744 0.87 22.55 -21.18
N LEU A 745 -0.08 23.44 -21.46
CA LEU A 745 0.18 24.86 -21.76
C LEU A 745 -0.79 25.70 -20.90
N GLY A 746 -0.34 26.88 -20.45
CA GLY A 746 -1.13 27.81 -19.65
C GLY A 746 -0.91 27.67 -18.14
N ASP A 747 -1.76 28.35 -17.36
CA ASP A 747 -1.58 28.47 -15.92
C ASP A 747 -1.89 27.16 -15.19
N VAL A 748 -1.06 26.83 -14.20
CA VAL A 748 -1.17 25.64 -13.37
C VAL A 748 -0.92 25.97 -11.91
N LEU A 749 -1.54 25.23 -11.00
CA LEU A 749 -1.23 25.25 -9.57
C LEU A 749 -0.28 24.12 -9.24
N VAL A 750 0.75 24.40 -8.44
CA VAL A 750 1.70 23.40 -7.95
C VAL A 750 1.65 23.34 -6.44
N ILE A 751 1.51 22.12 -5.93
CA ILE A 751 1.35 21.83 -4.51
C ILE A 751 2.38 20.77 -4.11
N SER A 752 3.23 21.07 -3.13
CA SER A 752 4.17 20.08 -2.60
C SER A 752 3.46 19.05 -1.73
N ILE A 753 3.61 17.77 -2.06
CA ILE A 753 2.96 16.67 -1.34
C ILE A 753 3.61 16.41 0.04
N VAL A 754 4.79 17.00 0.28
CA VAL A 754 5.55 16.84 1.55
C VAL A 754 5.09 17.85 2.62
N SER A 755 4.31 18.86 2.25
CA SER A 755 4.05 20.02 3.10
C SER A 755 2.63 20.00 3.70
N HIS A 756 2.49 19.72 5.00
CA HIS A 756 1.25 19.93 5.76
C HIS A 756 0.97 21.44 6.04
N TYR A 757 1.54 22.35 5.23
CA TYR A 757 1.49 23.80 5.44
C TYR A 757 0.39 24.51 4.65
N SER A 758 0.14 25.73 5.11
CA SER A 758 -0.93 26.66 4.71
C SER A 758 -0.58 27.74 3.68
N PRO A 759 0.69 28.06 3.32
CA PRO A 759 0.95 29.00 2.22
C PRO A 759 1.53 28.38 0.93
N ASP A 760 1.77 27.07 0.85
CA ASP A 760 2.62 26.49 -0.22
C ASP A 760 1.86 26.04 -1.48
N VAL A 761 0.72 26.67 -1.79
CA VAL A 761 0.11 26.55 -3.11
C VAL A 761 0.56 27.75 -3.93
N LEU A 762 1.42 27.50 -4.90
CA LEU A 762 1.85 28.51 -5.84
C LEU A 762 1.08 28.34 -7.15
N LEU A 763 0.51 29.44 -7.64
CA LEU A 763 0.07 29.56 -9.02
C LEU A 763 1.31 29.83 -9.90
N ILE A 764 1.49 29.01 -10.92
CA ILE A 764 2.59 29.10 -11.88
C ILE A 764 1.98 29.25 -13.28
N VAL A 765 2.45 30.26 -14.01
CA VAL A 765 2.05 30.51 -15.39
C VAL A 765 2.97 29.72 -16.31
N MET A 766 2.45 28.78 -17.11
CA MET A 766 3.27 28.06 -18.08
C MET A 766 3.27 28.77 -19.44
N LEU A 767 4.43 29.34 -19.81
CA LEU A 767 4.74 29.77 -21.17
C LEU A 767 5.70 28.74 -21.80
N LEU A 768 5.25 28.01 -22.82
CA LEU A 768 6.17 27.40 -23.77
C LEU A 768 6.33 28.36 -24.95
N SER A 769 7.57 28.63 -25.31
CA SER A 769 7.89 29.30 -26.58
C SER A 769 7.58 28.33 -27.72
N ASP A 770 6.61 28.69 -28.56
CA ASP A 770 6.33 27.99 -29.80
C ASP A 770 7.61 27.88 -30.64
N TYR A 771 8.01 26.65 -30.97
CA TYR A 771 9.00 26.42 -32.02
C TYR A 771 8.25 26.00 -33.29
N GLU A 772 7.83 26.98 -34.09
CA GLU A 772 7.49 26.73 -35.49
C GLU A 772 8.80 26.70 -36.31
N GLU A 773 9.06 25.61 -37.04
CA GLU A 773 10.14 25.58 -38.02
C GLU A 773 9.83 26.58 -39.16
N PRO A 774 10.73 27.55 -39.47
CA PRO A 774 10.55 28.38 -40.65
C PRO A 774 10.85 27.55 -41.91
N LEU A 775 9.84 27.35 -42.74
CA LEU A 775 10.00 26.86 -44.11
C LEU A 775 11.00 27.76 -44.87
N GLN A 776 12.10 27.17 -45.34
CA GLN A 776 13.08 27.85 -46.17
C GLN A 776 12.46 28.24 -47.53
N GLY A 777 12.23 29.54 -47.74
CA GLY A 777 11.84 30.13 -49.02
C GLY A 777 12.77 31.30 -49.38
N GLN A 778 13.32 31.26 -50.59
CA GLN A 778 14.36 32.14 -51.12
C GLN A 778 13.92 33.60 -51.37
N GLY A 779 14.82 34.55 -51.05
CA GLY A 779 15.18 35.64 -51.98
C GLY A 779 14.41 36.97 -51.92
N GLY A 780 15.09 38.04 -51.47
CA GLY A 780 15.15 39.30 -52.24
C GLY A 780 14.55 40.58 -51.64
N ARG A 781 15.45 41.56 -51.42
CA ARG A 781 15.30 43.04 -51.46
C ARG A 781 14.64 43.78 -50.27
N THR A 782 15.46 44.55 -49.55
CA THR A 782 15.13 45.84 -48.87
C THR A 782 15.18 47.00 -49.90
N PRO A 783 14.56 48.21 -49.73
CA PRO A 783 14.36 49.05 -48.51
C PRO A 783 13.01 49.88 -48.48
N PRO A 784 12.82 51.04 -47.78
CA PRO A 784 13.09 51.45 -46.38
C PRO A 784 11.85 51.99 -45.58
N SER A 785 12.00 51.99 -44.25
CA SER A 785 11.49 52.96 -43.23
C SER A 785 10.00 53.28 -43.04
N ALA A 786 9.45 52.87 -41.89
CA ALA A 786 8.73 53.75 -40.95
C ALA A 786 8.69 53.12 -39.55
N GLU A 787 9.10 53.90 -38.55
CA GLU A 787 9.20 53.57 -37.12
C GLU A 787 7.83 53.35 -36.46
N LEU A 788 7.76 52.45 -35.47
CA LEU A 788 7.07 52.68 -34.19
C LEU A 788 7.31 51.54 -33.17
N SER A 789 8.11 51.87 -32.15
CA SER A 789 7.98 51.51 -30.72
C SER A 789 7.59 50.07 -30.31
N GLY A 790 8.59 49.31 -29.82
CA GLY A 790 8.38 48.13 -28.96
C GLY A 790 9.63 47.27 -28.87
N ARG A 791 10.40 47.42 -27.77
CA ARG A 791 11.71 46.77 -27.56
C ARG A 791 11.63 45.24 -27.56
N HIS A 792 11.83 44.63 -28.72
CA HIS A 792 12.27 43.25 -28.85
C HIS A 792 13.78 43.18 -28.54
N CYS A 793 14.15 42.48 -27.47
CA CYS A 793 15.53 42.01 -27.32
C CYS A 793 15.70 40.77 -28.20
N LEU A 794 16.42 40.95 -29.30
CA LEU A 794 17.02 39.88 -30.10
C LEU A 794 18.00 39.08 -29.22
N LEU A 795 17.59 37.92 -28.72
CA LEU A 795 18.52 36.90 -28.24
C LEU A 795 18.81 35.91 -29.36
N ASN A 796 20.02 36.07 -29.89
CA ASN A 796 20.68 35.16 -30.80
C ASN A 796 21.17 33.94 -29.99
N THR A 797 20.40 32.85 -29.91
CA THR A 797 20.85 31.59 -29.32
C THR A 797 20.53 30.41 -30.23
N ARG A 798 21.53 30.00 -31.01
CA ARG A 798 21.61 28.67 -31.62
C ARG A 798 21.79 27.63 -30.52
N SER A 799 20.71 27.07 -29.95
CA SER A 799 20.82 25.93 -29.04
C SER A 799 20.10 24.71 -29.61
N PRO A 800 20.83 23.68 -30.10
CA PRO A 800 20.25 22.41 -30.58
C PRO A 800 19.67 21.52 -29.46
N ALA A 801 19.77 21.92 -28.19
CA ALA A 801 19.58 21.04 -27.03
C ALA A 801 18.10 20.83 -26.63
N ILE A 802 17.21 21.82 -26.82
CA ILE A 802 15.76 21.64 -26.63
C ILE A 802 15.20 20.67 -27.68
N ALA A 803 15.85 20.61 -28.86
CA ALA A 803 15.59 19.60 -29.86
C ALA A 803 16.01 18.18 -29.40
N GLY A 804 16.90 18.02 -28.41
CA GLY A 804 17.30 16.72 -27.84
C GLY A 804 16.18 16.05 -27.05
N PHE A 805 15.57 16.79 -26.11
CA PHE A 805 14.42 16.32 -25.31
C PHE A 805 13.10 16.20 -26.10
N SER A 806 13.01 16.85 -27.26
CA SER A 806 11.86 16.73 -28.17
C SER A 806 12.06 15.75 -29.32
N ARG A 807 13.31 15.46 -29.75
CA ARG A 807 13.62 14.51 -30.85
C ARG A 807 14.11 13.14 -30.36
N GLY A 808 14.52 13.00 -29.10
CA GLY A 808 14.92 11.72 -28.50
C GLY A 808 13.72 10.87 -28.07
N ARG A 809 13.77 9.55 -28.24
CA ARG A 809 12.82 8.59 -27.64
C ARG A 809 12.92 8.52 -26.10
N CYS A 810 13.43 9.57 -25.44
CA CYS A 810 13.51 9.71 -23.99
C CYS A 810 12.34 10.58 -23.55
N GLY A 811 11.28 9.97 -23.01
CA GLY A 811 10.16 10.73 -22.47
C GLY A 811 10.55 11.36 -21.14
N ILE A 812 10.43 12.69 -21.02
CA ILE A 812 10.42 13.34 -19.70
C ILE A 812 9.17 12.81 -18.96
N CYS A 813 9.34 12.44 -17.70
CA CYS A 813 8.27 11.97 -16.79
C CYS A 813 8.35 12.67 -15.42
N CYS A 814 8.96 13.86 -15.41
CA CYS A 814 9.23 14.66 -14.22
C CYS A 814 8.69 16.08 -14.43
N LEU A 815 8.42 16.77 -13.33
CA LEU A 815 8.18 18.19 -13.31
C LEU A 815 9.53 18.91 -13.24
N VAL A 816 9.87 19.70 -14.25
CA VAL A 816 11.08 20.55 -14.23
C VAL A 816 10.69 21.93 -13.71
N ALA A 817 11.36 22.44 -12.68
CA ALA A 817 11.04 23.73 -12.09
C ALA A 817 12.29 24.57 -11.78
N THR A 818 12.13 25.90 -11.77
CA THR A 818 13.12 26.81 -11.19
C THR A 818 12.80 27.07 -9.70
N PRO A 819 13.77 26.92 -8.79
CA PRO A 819 13.50 27.04 -7.34
C PRO A 819 13.31 28.46 -6.80
N ALA A 820 13.32 29.51 -7.63
CA ALA A 820 13.58 30.85 -7.09
C ALA A 820 12.41 31.38 -6.24
N ASN A 821 11.17 30.93 -6.48
CA ASN A 821 10.00 31.22 -5.65
C ASN A 821 8.93 30.10 -5.66
N VAL A 822 9.20 28.97 -6.31
CA VAL A 822 8.14 28.06 -6.80
C VAL A 822 7.90 26.83 -5.94
N PHE A 823 8.94 26.33 -5.27
CA PHE A 823 8.89 25.08 -4.52
C PHE A 823 9.83 25.19 -3.31
N GLN A 824 9.28 25.11 -2.09
CA GLN A 824 10.08 25.13 -0.85
C GLN A 824 10.65 23.76 -0.45
N GLY A 825 10.30 22.68 -1.17
CA GLY A 825 10.89 21.35 -1.00
C GLY A 825 12.26 21.22 -1.70
N ASP A 826 12.88 20.05 -1.58
CA ASP A 826 14.16 19.74 -2.22
C ASP A 826 13.98 18.81 -3.44
N TYR A 827 15.06 18.55 -4.18
CA TYR A 827 15.04 17.67 -5.35
C TYR A 827 15.61 16.28 -5.03
N ASP A 828 15.50 15.80 -3.79
CA ASP A 828 16.06 14.52 -3.34
C ASP A 828 15.10 13.31 -3.48
N GLY A 829 13.90 13.62 -3.98
CA GLY A 829 12.82 12.69 -4.29
C GLY A 829 11.42 13.24 -4.02
N ASP A 830 11.29 14.55 -3.81
CA ASP A 830 9.99 15.18 -3.60
C ASP A 830 9.14 15.10 -4.88
N LYS A 831 7.83 15.04 -4.66
CA LYS A 831 6.82 15.09 -5.72
C LYS A 831 5.94 16.30 -5.53
N ALA A 832 5.47 16.83 -6.65
CA ALA A 832 4.45 17.85 -6.67
C ALA A 832 3.16 17.32 -7.29
N LEU A 833 2.03 17.79 -6.76
CA LEU A 833 0.73 17.75 -7.40
C LEU A 833 0.62 19.01 -8.27
N VAL A 834 0.31 18.82 -9.55
CA VAL A 834 0.10 19.90 -10.51
C VAL A 834 -1.34 19.84 -11.01
N ILE A 835 -2.06 20.95 -10.93
CA ILE A 835 -3.46 21.08 -11.33
C ILE A 835 -3.56 22.18 -12.39
N TRP A 836 -4.10 21.86 -13.56
CA TRP A 836 -4.42 22.83 -14.62
C TRP A 836 -5.93 22.88 -14.92
N PHE A 837 -6.73 22.44 -13.95
CA PHE A 837 -8.18 22.50 -14.01
C PHE A 837 -8.66 23.95 -13.83
N VAL A 838 -9.23 24.51 -14.89
CA VAL A 838 -9.50 25.96 -15.02
C VAL A 838 -10.25 26.53 -13.82
N LEU A 839 -11.31 25.89 -13.34
CA LEU A 839 -12.13 26.42 -12.22
C LEU A 839 -11.38 26.48 -10.88
N ILE A 840 -10.42 25.58 -10.65
CA ILE A 840 -9.56 25.66 -9.46
C ILE A 840 -8.51 26.76 -9.68
N VAL A 841 -7.84 26.74 -10.84
CA VAL A 841 -6.74 27.66 -11.16
C VAL A 841 -7.19 29.12 -11.17
N SER A 842 -8.34 29.42 -11.80
CA SER A 842 -8.83 30.80 -11.93
C SER A 842 -9.43 31.37 -10.65
N SER A 843 -9.90 30.52 -9.74
CA SER A 843 -10.54 30.94 -8.49
C SER A 843 -9.57 30.98 -7.30
N PHE A 844 -8.38 30.39 -7.44
CA PHE A 844 -7.39 30.36 -6.38
C PHE A 844 -6.75 31.74 -6.16
N GLU A 845 -6.84 32.24 -4.93
CA GLU A 845 -6.23 33.48 -4.47
C GLU A 845 -4.87 33.19 -3.82
N ILE A 846 -3.80 33.81 -4.31
CA ILE A 846 -2.45 33.61 -3.78
C ILE A 846 -2.39 34.18 -2.34
N PRO A 847 -2.03 33.36 -1.32
CA PRO A 847 -1.91 33.81 0.06
C PRO A 847 -0.84 34.91 0.24
N ASP A 848 -1.01 35.75 1.26
CA ASP A 848 -0.02 36.79 1.61
C ASP A 848 1.32 36.15 2.02
N GLU A 849 2.40 36.59 1.37
CA GLU A 849 3.78 36.12 1.60
C GLU A 849 4.17 36.18 3.09
N LYS A 850 3.55 37.05 3.91
CA LYS A 850 3.82 37.13 5.34
C LYS A 850 3.67 35.81 6.10
N HIS A 851 2.83 34.90 5.61
CA HIS A 851 2.56 33.60 6.21
C HIS A 851 3.71 32.59 5.99
N SER A 852 4.56 32.82 5.00
CA SER A 852 5.78 32.03 4.72
C SER A 852 6.93 32.33 5.71
N TYR A 853 6.86 33.44 6.46
CA TYR A 853 7.90 33.79 7.43
C TYR A 853 7.68 33.12 8.78
N GLU A 854 8.74 32.57 9.36
CA GLU A 854 8.69 31.94 10.69
C GLU A 854 8.19 32.93 11.77
N PRO A 855 7.14 32.57 12.54
CA PRO A 855 6.62 33.43 13.59
C PRO A 855 7.67 33.74 14.67
N LYS A 856 7.61 34.95 15.23
CA LYS A 856 8.52 35.36 16.30
C LYS A 856 8.44 34.41 17.50
N ASN A 857 9.61 34.12 18.09
CA ASN A 857 9.78 33.34 19.32
C ASN A 857 9.41 31.85 19.25
N ILE A 858 9.28 31.23 18.06
CA ILE A 858 9.08 29.77 17.95
C ILE A 858 10.20 29.00 18.66
N HIS A 859 11.47 29.41 18.48
CA HIS A 859 12.61 28.75 19.13
C HIS A 859 12.53 28.67 20.66
N GLN A 860 11.80 29.59 21.32
CA GLN A 860 11.64 29.58 22.78
C GLN A 860 10.83 28.37 23.28
N ALA A 861 10.01 27.77 22.42
CA ALA A 861 9.24 26.55 22.70
C ALA A 861 10.10 25.28 22.72
N PHE A 862 11.33 25.34 22.25
CA PHE A 862 12.19 24.18 22.07
C PHE A 862 13.49 24.30 22.87
N THR A 863 14.06 23.16 23.20
CA THR A 863 15.48 22.99 23.53
C THR A 863 16.17 22.33 22.36
N GLN A 864 17.48 22.54 22.19
CA GLN A 864 18.23 21.89 21.12
C GLN A 864 19.38 21.09 21.72
N GLU A 865 19.44 19.81 21.38
CA GLU A 865 20.59 18.96 21.62
C GLU A 865 21.63 19.24 20.53
N LYS A 866 22.68 19.98 20.89
CA LYS A 866 23.65 20.56 19.95
C LYS A 866 24.98 19.82 19.87
N GLU A 867 25.18 18.74 20.64
CA GLU A 867 26.47 18.05 20.67
C GLU A 867 26.88 17.63 19.25
N THR A 868 28.01 18.18 18.80
CA THR A 868 28.66 17.85 17.54
C THR A 868 29.50 16.59 17.68
N GLY A 869 29.81 15.93 16.56
CA GLY A 869 30.74 14.79 16.58
C GLY A 869 32.11 15.14 17.17
N SER A 870 32.59 16.38 16.95
CA SER A 870 33.84 16.87 17.52
C SER A 870 33.80 16.96 19.05
N GLU A 871 32.72 17.53 19.60
CA GLU A 871 32.49 17.60 21.04
C GLU A 871 32.31 16.21 21.66
N PHE A 872 31.56 15.33 20.98
CA PHE A 872 31.38 13.95 21.39
C PHE A 872 32.72 13.20 21.47
N LEU A 873 33.55 13.28 20.44
CA LEU A 873 34.89 12.67 20.40
C LEU A 873 35.78 13.22 21.51
N GLN A 874 35.71 14.52 21.80
CA GLN A 874 36.47 15.13 22.89
C GLN A 874 36.00 14.64 24.27
N ARG A 875 34.67 14.59 24.49
CA ARG A 875 34.06 14.13 25.76
C ARG A 875 34.34 12.65 26.03
N THR A 876 34.35 11.83 24.99
CA THR A 876 34.49 10.37 25.08
C THR A 876 35.94 9.89 24.99
N ARG A 877 36.91 10.79 24.78
CA ARG A 877 38.33 10.44 24.56
C ARG A 877 38.96 9.59 25.66
N SER A 878 38.55 9.78 26.92
CA SER A 878 39.06 9.05 28.09
C SER A 878 38.22 7.83 28.47
N MET A 879 37.12 7.57 27.76
CA MET A 879 36.22 6.46 28.02
C MET A 879 36.72 5.16 27.37
N THR A 880 36.28 4.02 27.89
CA THR A 880 36.53 2.73 27.24
C THR A 880 35.69 2.59 25.96
N PRO A 881 36.12 1.80 24.95
CA PRO A 881 35.35 1.59 23.71
C PRO A 881 33.89 1.17 23.97
N SER A 882 33.66 0.29 24.95
CA SER A 882 32.33 -0.15 25.36
C SER A 882 31.46 1.00 25.88
N SER A 883 32.04 1.88 26.70
CA SER A 883 31.34 3.07 27.20
C SER A 883 31.04 4.08 26.09
N VAL A 884 31.97 4.29 25.15
CA VAL A 884 31.74 5.14 23.97
C VAL A 884 30.56 4.60 23.15
N MET A 885 30.49 3.29 22.96
CA MET A 885 29.40 2.66 22.23
C MET A 885 28.02 2.86 22.88
N LEU A 886 27.93 2.75 24.22
CA LEU A 886 26.70 3.02 24.95
C LEU A 886 26.24 4.48 24.84
N GLU A 887 27.21 5.40 24.72
CA GLU A 887 26.97 6.82 24.48
C GLU A 887 26.51 7.08 23.04
N MET A 888 27.09 6.40 22.04
CA MET A 888 26.61 6.47 20.64
C MET A 888 25.17 5.94 20.51
N GLN A 889 24.84 4.83 21.19
CA GLN A 889 23.49 4.26 21.19
C GLN A 889 22.43 5.20 21.77
N ASN A 890 22.78 6.18 22.61
CA ASN A 890 21.83 7.21 23.06
C ASN A 890 21.24 8.01 21.89
N TYR A 891 22.04 8.23 20.85
CA TYR A 891 21.63 8.95 19.64
C TYR A 891 20.94 8.02 18.65
N LEU A 892 21.50 6.83 18.42
CA LEU A 892 20.96 5.84 17.46
C LEU A 892 19.58 5.29 17.86
N LEU A 893 19.30 5.23 19.16
CA LEU A 893 18.00 4.81 19.71
C LEU A 893 17.10 6.01 20.06
N GLY A 894 17.40 7.21 19.54
CA GLY A 894 16.63 8.42 19.80
C GLY A 894 15.16 8.29 19.40
N ALA A 895 14.85 7.51 18.35
CA ALA A 895 13.49 7.24 17.90
C ALA A 895 12.68 6.34 18.86
N LEU A 896 13.25 5.81 19.93
CA LEU A 896 12.49 5.14 21.00
C LEU A 896 11.99 6.13 22.06
N ARG A 897 12.32 7.42 21.92
CA ARG A 897 12.00 8.51 22.85
C ARG A 897 11.03 9.48 22.16
N ASP A 898 10.02 9.97 22.88
CA ASP A 898 9.16 11.10 22.49
C ASP A 898 8.38 11.00 21.14
N THR A 899 8.06 9.79 20.67
CA THR A 899 7.54 9.56 19.30
C THR A 899 6.07 9.84 19.06
N SER A 900 5.24 9.92 20.11
CA SER A 900 3.81 10.22 19.93
C SER A 900 3.54 11.70 19.62
N LEU A 901 4.58 12.56 19.62
CA LEU A 901 4.42 14.01 19.51
C LEU A 901 4.06 14.49 18.09
N VAL A 902 4.59 13.88 17.03
CA VAL A 902 4.28 14.28 15.64
C VAL A 902 2.77 14.17 15.39
N GLY A 903 2.19 13.00 15.67
CA GLY A 903 0.75 12.78 15.53
C GLY A 903 -0.11 13.65 16.46
N GLN A 904 0.38 13.94 17.68
CA GLN A 904 -0.29 14.87 18.58
C GLN A 904 -0.31 16.30 18.05
N TYR A 905 0.82 16.81 17.53
CA TYR A 905 0.90 18.17 16.98
C TYR A 905 0.12 18.30 15.67
N SER A 906 0.12 17.27 14.81
CA SER A 906 -0.77 17.20 13.64
C SER A 906 -2.25 17.28 14.08
N THR A 907 -2.68 16.46 15.05
CA THR A 907 -4.06 16.50 15.55
C THR A 907 -4.42 17.85 16.19
N MET A 908 -3.50 18.45 16.96
CA MET A 908 -3.72 19.76 17.56
C MET A 908 -3.80 20.87 16.49
N HIS A 909 -3.02 20.76 15.41
CA HIS A 909 -3.06 21.69 14.28
C HIS A 909 -4.41 21.61 13.55
N ASP A 910 -4.90 20.40 13.27
CA ASP A 910 -6.24 20.21 12.69
C ASP A 910 -7.34 20.84 13.56
N ASN A 911 -7.26 20.64 14.88
CA ASN A 911 -8.20 21.23 15.82
C ASN A 911 -8.11 22.76 15.79
N ALA A 912 -6.90 23.33 15.66
CA ALA A 912 -6.70 24.77 15.58
C ALA A 912 -7.25 25.35 14.26
N ILE A 913 -7.04 24.69 13.12
CA ILE A 913 -7.64 25.07 11.83
C ILE A 913 -9.16 25.10 11.97
N TYR A 914 -9.74 24.00 12.44
CA TYR A 914 -11.19 23.87 12.57
C TYR A 914 -11.78 24.92 13.53
N GLN A 915 -11.14 25.11 14.69
CA GLN A 915 -11.67 25.98 15.73
C GLN A 915 -11.43 27.46 15.46
N LEU A 916 -10.22 27.86 15.05
CA LEU A 916 -9.78 29.25 15.01
C LEU A 916 -9.73 29.84 13.60
N GLY A 917 -9.71 29.01 12.56
CA GLY A 917 -9.49 29.43 11.18
C GLY A 917 -8.06 29.15 10.71
N TYR A 918 -7.90 29.04 9.38
CA TYR A 918 -6.66 28.62 8.73
C TYR A 918 -5.54 29.66 8.89
N ALA A 919 -5.84 30.93 8.57
CA ALA A 919 -4.91 32.05 8.64
C ALA A 919 -4.69 32.61 10.07
N HIS A 920 -5.33 32.04 11.08
CA HIS A 920 -5.23 32.54 12.45
C HIS A 920 -3.78 32.45 12.98
N PRO A 921 -3.19 33.51 13.58
CA PRO A 921 -1.78 33.51 14.00
C PRO A 921 -1.35 32.34 14.90
N ARG A 922 -2.26 31.87 15.76
CA ARG A 922 -2.03 30.67 16.60
C ARG A 922 -2.00 29.36 15.80
N THR A 923 -2.83 29.23 14.77
CA THR A 923 -2.85 28.08 13.86
C THR A 923 -1.53 28.01 13.10
N VAL A 924 -1.12 29.14 12.49
CA VAL A 924 0.17 29.28 11.81
C VAL A 924 1.33 28.91 12.76
N LYS A 925 1.35 29.48 13.98
CA LYS A 925 2.38 29.16 14.98
C LYS A 925 2.45 27.65 15.30
N LEU A 926 1.31 26.96 15.33
CA LEU A 926 1.23 25.54 15.63
C LEU A 926 1.73 24.69 14.44
N ALA A 927 1.50 25.12 13.20
CA ALA A 927 2.07 24.50 12.00
C ALA A 927 3.62 24.50 12.05
N TYR A 928 4.23 25.65 12.34
CA TYR A 928 5.70 25.74 12.49
C TYR A 928 6.23 24.87 13.64
N LYS A 929 5.48 24.73 14.75
CA LYS A 929 5.85 23.80 15.82
C LYS A 929 5.78 22.35 15.35
N PHE A 930 4.70 21.97 14.65
CA PHE A 930 4.53 20.63 14.10
C PHE A 930 5.73 20.24 13.22
N CYS A 931 6.16 21.11 12.32
CA CYS A 931 7.26 20.81 11.40
C CYS A 931 8.62 20.73 12.09
N LYS A 932 8.90 21.59 13.07
CA LYS A 932 10.10 21.42 13.92
C LYS A 932 10.05 20.12 14.75
N VAL A 933 8.87 19.65 15.14
CA VAL A 933 8.69 18.34 15.80
C VAL A 933 8.90 17.20 14.80
N LEU A 934 8.42 17.32 13.57
CA LEU A 934 8.64 16.34 12.49
C LEU A 934 10.14 16.17 12.19
N ASP A 935 10.89 17.27 12.14
CA ASP A 935 12.33 17.28 11.90
C ASP A 935 13.20 17.07 13.16
N SER A 936 12.58 16.88 14.33
CA SER A 936 13.29 16.71 15.60
C SER A 936 14.36 15.60 15.58
N PRO A 937 14.14 14.42 14.94
CA PRO A 937 15.16 13.36 14.96
C PRO A 937 16.45 13.75 14.23
N LYS A 938 16.36 14.64 13.23
CA LYS A 938 17.52 15.07 12.41
C LYS A 938 18.17 16.34 12.94
N THR A 939 17.39 17.22 13.58
CA THR A 939 17.82 18.57 13.97
C THR A 939 18.20 18.68 15.45
N GLY A 940 17.81 17.70 16.27
CA GLY A 940 18.02 17.71 17.72
C GLY A 940 17.11 18.68 18.48
N TRP A 941 16.16 19.33 17.81
CA TRP A 941 15.16 20.17 18.47
C TRP A 941 14.16 19.31 19.25
N LYS A 942 14.01 19.57 20.55
CA LYS A 942 13.04 18.91 21.42
C LYS A 942 12.08 19.95 21.97
N ILE A 943 10.79 19.71 21.82
CA ILE A 943 9.78 20.63 22.35
C ILE A 943 9.73 20.53 23.89
N LYS A 944 9.66 21.68 24.56
CA LYS A 944 9.73 21.75 26.02
C LYS A 944 8.49 21.11 26.68
N PRO A 945 8.63 20.34 27.77
CA PRO A 945 7.50 19.71 28.46
C PRO A 945 6.39 20.68 28.87
N GLU A 946 6.76 21.89 29.32
CA GLU A 946 5.83 22.96 29.67
C GLU A 946 5.08 23.51 28.45
N THR A 947 5.73 23.57 27.28
CA THR A 947 5.07 23.97 26.03
C THR A 947 4.09 22.90 25.57
N ILE A 948 4.46 21.62 25.63
CA ILE A 948 3.54 20.51 25.31
C ILE A 948 2.30 20.58 26.21
N LYS A 949 2.48 20.79 27.52
CA LYS A 949 1.36 20.91 28.47
C LYS A 949 0.48 22.11 28.18
N GLY A 950 1.07 23.25 27.80
CA GLY A 950 0.34 24.45 27.39
C GLY A 950 -0.46 24.22 26.10
N ASP A 951 0.20 23.71 25.06
CA ASP A 951 -0.42 23.43 23.77
C ASP A 951 -1.55 22.38 23.90
N LYS A 952 -1.34 21.33 24.70
CA LYS A 952 -2.41 20.36 24.99
C LYS A 952 -3.60 21.00 25.68
N ARG A 953 -3.38 21.84 26.70
CA ARG A 953 -4.48 22.53 27.38
C ARG A 953 -5.29 23.40 26.41
N GLU A 954 -4.62 23.94 25.40
CA GLU A 954 -5.17 24.93 24.51
C GLU A 954 -5.82 24.35 23.25
N TYR A 955 -5.26 23.28 22.65
CA TYR A 955 -5.67 22.74 21.35
C TYR A 955 -6.07 21.27 21.36
N TYR A 956 -5.80 20.52 22.44
CA TYR A 956 -6.21 19.12 22.50
C TYR A 956 -7.72 19.01 22.73
N HIS A 957 -8.37 18.19 21.90
CA HIS A 957 -9.77 17.84 22.08
C HIS A 957 -9.93 16.31 21.98
N PRO A 958 -10.55 15.63 22.96
CA PRO A 958 -10.61 14.17 23.00
C PRO A 958 -11.32 13.56 21.79
N ARG A 959 -12.35 14.22 21.24
CA ARG A 959 -13.03 13.78 20.02
C ARG A 959 -12.47 14.42 18.74
N GLY A 960 -11.83 15.60 18.83
CA GLY A 960 -11.54 16.44 17.65
C GLY A 960 -12.81 16.93 16.94
N PRO A 961 -12.69 17.45 15.70
CA PRO A 961 -13.82 17.86 14.88
C PRO A 961 -14.67 16.67 14.41
N GLN A 962 -15.95 16.91 14.13
CA GLN A 962 -16.91 15.86 13.78
C GLN A 962 -16.55 15.14 12.47
N TRP A 963 -16.07 15.87 11.46
CA TRP A 963 -15.68 15.25 10.20
C TRP A 963 -14.57 14.19 10.38
N LYS A 964 -13.63 14.34 11.31
CA LYS A 964 -12.61 13.29 11.59
C LYS A 964 -13.13 12.10 12.40
N ALA A 965 -14.41 12.11 12.82
CA ALA A 965 -14.96 11.06 13.68
C ALA A 965 -15.17 9.72 12.97
N ALA A 966 -15.47 9.74 11.67
CA ALA A 966 -15.56 8.53 10.85
C ALA A 966 -14.22 7.78 10.81
N ASP A 967 -13.11 8.52 10.73
CA ASP A 967 -11.75 7.96 10.66
C ASP A 967 -11.29 7.34 11.99
N LYS A 968 -11.86 7.79 13.12
CA LYS A 968 -11.50 7.32 14.47
C LYS A 968 -12.24 6.05 14.90
N LYS A 969 -13.38 5.68 14.29
CA LYS A 969 -14.05 4.39 14.57
C LYS A 969 -13.16 3.19 14.17
N LYS A 970 -12.37 3.31 13.08
CA LYS A 970 -11.42 2.27 12.60
C LYS A 970 -10.25 1.98 13.57
N LYS A 971 -9.88 2.90 14.46
CA LYS A 971 -8.66 2.80 15.31
C LYS A 971 -8.91 2.46 16.79
N LYS A 972 -10.17 2.32 17.23
CA LYS A 972 -10.54 2.35 18.67
C LYS A 972 -10.67 0.99 19.37
N ARG A 973 -10.06 -0.10 18.88
CA ARG A 973 -9.93 -1.36 19.65
C ARG A 973 -8.81 -1.23 20.71
N GLY A 974 -9.02 -0.45 21.79
CA GLY A 974 -8.09 -0.43 22.92
C GLY A 974 -8.07 0.79 23.87
N SER A 975 -8.82 1.87 23.60
CA SER A 975 -8.82 3.04 24.49
C SER A 975 -9.66 2.79 25.75
N LYS A 976 -9.05 2.87 26.94
CA LYS A 976 -9.70 2.72 28.27
C LYS A 976 -10.67 3.86 28.66
N ILE A 977 -10.80 4.91 27.85
CA ILE A 977 -11.64 6.08 28.16
C ILE A 977 -12.81 6.17 27.18
N ASP A 978 -14.02 5.97 27.69
CA ASP A 978 -15.25 6.19 26.95
C ASP A 978 -15.48 7.70 26.77
N THR A 979 -15.44 8.15 25.52
CA THR A 979 -15.56 9.55 25.10
C THR A 979 -16.84 9.78 24.28
N THR A 980 -17.72 8.78 24.20
CA THR A 980 -18.92 8.81 23.35
C THR A 980 -19.93 9.87 23.79
N ASN A 981 -19.96 10.22 25.08
CA ASN A 981 -20.85 11.23 25.66
C ASN A 981 -20.32 12.68 25.62
N LEU A 982 -19.10 12.93 25.12
CA LEU A 982 -18.56 14.29 25.03
C LEU A 982 -18.98 14.94 23.70
N PRO A 983 -19.28 16.26 23.64
CA PRO A 983 -19.53 16.93 22.37
C PRO A 983 -18.28 16.90 21.46
N TYR A 984 -18.45 17.03 20.14
CA TYR A 984 -17.34 17.26 19.21
C TYR A 984 -16.76 18.67 19.38
N LEU A 985 -15.54 18.87 18.87
CA LEU A 985 -14.91 20.20 18.86
C LEU A 985 -15.81 21.17 18.10
N GLN A 986 -16.08 22.33 18.71
CA GLN A 986 -16.92 23.37 18.13
C GLN A 986 -16.08 24.41 17.40
N ARG A 987 -16.55 24.86 16.23
CA ARG A 987 -15.94 25.94 15.44
C ARG A 987 -16.30 27.30 16.06
N ARG A 988 -15.33 28.21 16.17
CA ARG A 988 -15.55 29.55 16.74
C ARG A 988 -16.02 30.51 15.67
N GLN A 989 -17.34 30.71 15.60
CA GLN A 989 -17.95 31.67 14.68
C GLN A 989 -17.62 33.13 15.03
N ASP A 990 -17.10 33.39 16.23
CA ASP A 990 -16.61 34.70 16.67
C ASP A 990 -15.18 35.04 16.18
N SER A 991 -14.47 34.08 15.56
CA SER A 991 -13.14 34.34 15.01
C SER A 991 -13.25 35.06 13.65
N PRO A 992 -12.57 36.20 13.45
CA PRO A 992 -12.58 36.89 12.15
C PRO A 992 -11.85 36.12 11.04
N TYR A 993 -11.17 35.02 11.39
CA TYR A 993 -10.46 34.12 10.47
C TYR A 993 -11.29 32.87 10.12
N VAL A 994 -12.52 32.78 10.63
CA VAL A 994 -13.45 31.69 10.33
C VAL A 994 -14.47 32.23 9.34
N HIS A 995 -14.45 31.68 8.13
CA HIS A 995 -15.40 32.02 7.07
C HIS A 995 -16.36 30.83 6.87
N GLY A 996 -17.67 31.12 6.87
CA GLY A 996 -18.74 30.17 6.54
C GLY A 996 -18.77 28.89 7.39
N GLU A 997 -19.31 27.82 6.80
CA GLU A 997 -19.19 26.46 7.30
C GLU A 997 -17.85 25.83 6.89
N PHE A 998 -17.42 24.75 7.57
CA PHE A 998 -16.13 24.15 7.27
C PHE A 998 -16.28 23.23 6.05
N ILE A 999 -15.43 23.38 5.04
CA ILE A 999 -15.58 22.66 3.75
C ILE A 999 -15.73 21.15 3.91
N MET A 1000 -14.98 20.52 4.83
CA MET A 1000 -15.10 19.07 5.04
C MET A 1000 -16.41 18.65 5.72
N ASP A 1001 -17.05 19.53 6.49
CA ASP A 1001 -18.39 19.27 7.04
C ASP A 1001 -19.43 19.33 5.91
N ILE A 1002 -19.36 20.36 5.05
CA ILE A 1002 -20.21 20.51 3.85
C ILE A 1002 -20.07 19.30 2.93
N LEU A 1003 -18.84 18.97 2.53
CA LEU A 1003 -18.58 17.85 1.61
C LEU A 1003 -19.03 16.51 2.19
N ARG A 1004 -18.96 16.28 3.51
CA ARG A 1004 -19.49 15.03 4.11
C ARG A 1004 -21.00 14.92 3.99
N ILE A 1005 -21.73 16.01 4.22
CA ILE A 1005 -23.19 16.02 4.08
C ILE A 1005 -23.56 15.77 2.62
N MET A 1006 -22.91 16.47 1.71
CA MET A 1006 -23.15 16.36 0.27
C MET A 1006 -22.75 14.97 -0.28
N ALA A 1007 -21.60 14.44 0.13
CA ALA A 1007 -21.13 13.10 -0.24
C ALA A 1007 -22.10 12.03 0.25
N LYS A 1008 -22.60 12.15 1.48
CA LYS A 1008 -23.58 11.21 2.03
C LYS A 1008 -24.87 11.24 1.22
N LYS A 1009 -25.40 12.42 0.92
CA LYS A 1009 -26.62 12.58 0.11
C LYS A 1009 -26.48 11.94 -1.28
N GLU A 1010 -25.37 12.21 -1.98
CA GLU A 1010 -25.10 11.63 -3.29
C GLU A 1010 -24.89 10.11 -3.20
N THR A 1011 -24.19 9.63 -2.16
CA THR A 1011 -23.98 8.20 -1.90
C THR A 1011 -25.29 7.47 -1.68
N ASP A 1012 -26.14 7.98 -0.78
CA ASP A 1012 -27.42 7.36 -0.46
C ASP A 1012 -28.32 7.29 -1.71
N GLY A 1013 -28.31 8.35 -2.54
CA GLY A 1013 -29.01 8.39 -3.82
C GLY A 1013 -28.49 7.34 -4.81
N LEU A 1014 -27.17 7.31 -5.05
CA LEU A 1014 -26.57 6.36 -6.00
C LEU A 1014 -26.67 4.90 -5.54
N LEU A 1015 -26.56 4.63 -4.24
CA LEU A 1015 -26.76 3.28 -3.71
C LEU A 1015 -28.22 2.84 -3.85
N ALA A 1016 -29.19 3.75 -3.70
CA ALA A 1016 -30.59 3.46 -3.99
C ALA A 1016 -30.81 3.16 -5.49
N ASP A 1017 -30.17 3.92 -6.39
CA ASP A 1017 -30.22 3.66 -7.84
C ASP A 1017 -29.59 2.31 -8.20
N VAL A 1018 -28.45 1.98 -7.57
CA VAL A 1018 -27.80 0.67 -7.70
C VAL A 1018 -28.75 -0.44 -7.22
N GLU A 1019 -29.35 -0.32 -6.04
CA GLU A 1019 -30.33 -1.29 -5.54
C GLU A 1019 -31.52 -1.45 -6.50
N ALA A 1020 -32.06 -0.34 -6.99
CA ALA A 1020 -33.15 -0.33 -7.95
C ALA A 1020 -32.76 -0.96 -9.29
N LEU A 1021 -31.50 -0.83 -9.72
CA LEU A 1021 -30.98 -1.49 -10.92
C LEU A 1021 -30.88 -3.00 -10.72
N PHE A 1022 -30.30 -3.45 -9.61
CA PHE A 1022 -30.06 -4.87 -9.32
C PHE A 1022 -31.36 -5.64 -9.02
N SER A 1023 -32.35 -5.01 -8.37
CA SER A 1023 -33.64 -5.61 -8.02
C SER A 1023 -34.55 -5.95 -9.22
N LYS A 1024 -34.28 -5.38 -10.40
CA LYS A 1024 -35.02 -5.71 -11.64
C LYS A 1024 -34.82 -7.15 -12.10
N PHE A 1025 -33.70 -7.77 -11.72
CA PHE A 1025 -33.32 -9.09 -12.21
C PHE A 1025 -33.83 -10.19 -11.28
N LYS A 1026 -34.64 -11.08 -11.85
CA LYS A 1026 -35.08 -12.28 -11.13
C LYS A 1026 -33.92 -13.24 -10.90
N VAL A 1027 -34.08 -14.04 -9.86
CA VAL A 1027 -33.17 -15.12 -9.46
C VAL A 1027 -33.61 -16.37 -10.24
N GLU A 1028 -32.95 -16.62 -11.36
CA GLU A 1028 -33.20 -17.77 -12.24
C GLU A 1028 -32.07 -18.80 -12.14
N ASP A 1029 -32.40 -20.07 -12.32
CA ASP A 1029 -31.43 -21.16 -12.30
C ASP A 1029 -30.61 -21.16 -13.60
N ASP A 1030 -29.30 -21.39 -13.49
CA ASP A 1030 -28.43 -21.50 -14.65
C ASP A 1030 -28.41 -22.95 -15.15
N ASP A 1031 -29.24 -23.23 -16.15
CA ASP A 1031 -29.37 -24.55 -16.77
C ASP A 1031 -28.02 -25.12 -17.24
N ASN A 1032 -27.08 -24.26 -17.65
CA ASN A 1032 -25.76 -24.72 -18.07
C ASN A 1032 -24.98 -25.30 -16.90
N ILE A 1033 -25.05 -24.67 -15.72
CA ILE A 1033 -24.38 -25.17 -14.51
C ILE A 1033 -25.07 -26.43 -13.99
N ALA A 1034 -26.40 -26.52 -14.08
CA ALA A 1034 -27.16 -27.68 -13.62
C ALA A 1034 -27.06 -28.88 -14.58
N ALA A 1035 -26.77 -28.65 -15.86
CA ALA A 1035 -26.78 -29.67 -16.91
C ALA A 1035 -25.90 -30.90 -16.62
N PRO A 1036 -24.64 -30.80 -16.14
CA PRO A 1036 -23.83 -31.98 -15.85
C PRO A 1036 -24.49 -32.96 -14.88
N TRP A 1037 -25.05 -32.47 -13.78
CA TRP A 1037 -25.76 -33.31 -12.82
C TRP A 1037 -27.07 -33.87 -13.39
N ASN A 1038 -27.89 -33.03 -14.02
CA ASN A 1038 -29.16 -33.45 -14.61
C ASN A 1038 -28.96 -34.52 -15.69
N ASN A 1039 -27.93 -34.36 -16.52
CA ASN A 1039 -27.55 -35.35 -17.53
C ASN A 1039 -27.04 -36.65 -16.92
N ALA A 1040 -26.34 -36.59 -15.78
CA ALA A 1040 -25.88 -37.77 -15.06
C ALA A 1040 -27.04 -38.53 -14.41
N VAL A 1041 -28.03 -37.83 -13.84
CA VAL A 1041 -29.28 -38.43 -13.37
C VAL A 1041 -30.01 -39.14 -14.51
N ALA A 1042 -30.18 -38.48 -15.66
CA ALA A 1042 -30.78 -39.11 -16.84
C ALA A 1042 -29.94 -40.29 -17.38
N TRP A 1043 -28.61 -40.22 -17.30
CA TRP A 1043 -27.71 -41.32 -17.67
C TRP A 1043 -27.76 -42.51 -16.71
N ALA A 1044 -28.00 -42.27 -15.42
CA ALA A 1044 -28.17 -43.32 -14.42
C ALA A 1044 -29.39 -44.21 -14.73
N GLU A 1045 -30.42 -43.61 -15.33
CA GLU A 1045 -31.66 -44.29 -15.74
C GLU A 1045 -31.56 -45.02 -17.10
N ARG A 1046 -30.48 -44.82 -17.87
CA ARG A 1046 -30.29 -45.46 -19.19
C ARG A 1046 -29.67 -46.86 -19.07
N GLY A 1047 -30.30 -47.84 -19.73
CA GLY A 1047 -29.82 -49.20 -19.94
C GLY A 1047 -30.87 -50.27 -19.62
N ASP A 1048 -30.59 -51.54 -19.97
CA ASP A 1048 -31.51 -52.66 -19.72
C ASP A 1048 -31.13 -53.50 -18.47
N ASP A 1049 -29.88 -53.43 -18.00
CA ASP A 1049 -29.44 -54.16 -16.78
C ASP A 1049 -29.70 -53.35 -15.51
N LEU A 1050 -30.68 -53.82 -14.73
CA LEU A 1050 -31.05 -53.24 -13.43
C LEU A 1050 -29.89 -53.17 -12.42
N ARG A 1051 -28.88 -54.05 -12.51
CA ARG A 1051 -27.71 -54.01 -11.63
C ARG A 1051 -26.82 -52.83 -11.95
N ILE A 1052 -26.65 -52.50 -13.22
CA ILE A 1052 -25.86 -51.35 -13.68
C ILE A 1052 -26.58 -50.05 -13.30
N ILE A 1053 -27.89 -49.95 -13.54
CA ILE A 1053 -28.71 -48.80 -13.12
C ILE A 1053 -28.58 -48.56 -11.61
N ARG A 1054 -28.70 -49.62 -10.80
CA ARG A 1054 -28.52 -49.53 -9.33
C ARG A 1054 -27.12 -49.07 -8.96
N SER A 1055 -26.08 -49.54 -9.64
CA SER A 1055 -24.70 -49.09 -9.38
C SER A 1055 -24.53 -47.61 -9.69
N LYS A 1056 -25.01 -47.12 -10.84
CA LYS A 1056 -24.94 -45.70 -11.22
C LYS A 1056 -25.67 -44.81 -10.21
N ARG A 1057 -26.87 -45.21 -9.77
CA ARG A 1057 -27.64 -44.49 -8.74
C ARG A 1057 -26.89 -44.44 -7.41
N LYS A 1058 -26.24 -45.55 -7.02
CA LYS A 1058 -25.45 -45.61 -5.78
C LYS A 1058 -24.30 -44.61 -5.83
N ASP A 1059 -23.58 -44.54 -6.95
CA ASP A 1059 -22.44 -43.63 -7.10
C ASP A 1059 -22.89 -42.16 -7.05
N LEU A 1060 -23.98 -41.81 -7.75
CA LEU A 1060 -24.58 -40.47 -7.63
C LEU A 1060 -25.04 -40.16 -6.20
N ALA A 1061 -25.58 -41.15 -5.47
CA ALA A 1061 -25.97 -40.96 -4.07
C ALA A 1061 -24.77 -40.71 -3.15
N ILE A 1062 -23.62 -41.34 -3.41
CA ILE A 1062 -22.37 -41.09 -2.66
C ILE A 1062 -21.91 -39.64 -2.89
N ILE A 1063 -21.88 -39.20 -4.15
CA ILE A 1063 -21.51 -37.83 -4.52
C ILE A 1063 -22.44 -36.81 -3.86
N SER A 1064 -23.75 -37.03 -3.94
CA SER A 1064 -24.72 -36.09 -3.36
C SER A 1064 -24.62 -36.01 -1.85
N GLN A 1065 -24.51 -37.15 -1.16
CA GLN A 1065 -24.35 -37.18 0.30
C GLN A 1065 -23.11 -36.42 0.77
N HIS A 1066 -21.98 -36.56 0.06
CA HIS A 1066 -20.76 -35.80 0.35
C HIS A 1066 -20.99 -34.29 0.20
N VAL A 1067 -21.55 -33.85 -0.92
CA VAL A 1067 -21.84 -32.42 -1.16
C VAL A 1067 -22.77 -31.84 -0.09
N GLN A 1068 -23.82 -32.58 0.29
CA GLN A 1068 -24.75 -32.17 1.34
C GLN A 1068 -24.08 -32.07 2.72
N HIS A 1069 -23.16 -32.99 3.03
CA HIS A 1069 -22.34 -32.93 4.24
C HIS A 1069 -21.48 -31.67 4.24
N MET A 1070 -20.77 -31.42 3.15
CA MET A 1070 -19.90 -30.24 3.01
C MET A 1070 -20.67 -28.93 3.10
N PHE A 1071 -21.88 -28.83 2.56
CA PHE A 1071 -22.74 -27.65 2.73
C PHE A 1071 -23.02 -27.35 4.21
N LYS A 1072 -23.36 -28.37 5.00
CA LYS A 1072 -23.62 -28.23 6.43
C LYS A 1072 -22.36 -27.85 7.21
N THR A 1073 -21.22 -28.46 6.86
CA THR A 1073 -19.91 -28.17 7.47
C THR A 1073 -19.47 -26.74 7.17
N HIS A 1074 -19.57 -26.30 5.91
CA HIS A 1074 -19.31 -24.93 5.48
C HIS A 1074 -20.16 -23.92 6.25
N GLY A 1075 -21.48 -24.12 6.30
CA GLY A 1075 -22.37 -23.25 7.06
C GLY A 1075 -22.06 -23.20 8.55
N ARG A 1076 -21.62 -24.30 9.16
CA ARG A 1076 -21.20 -24.33 10.58
C ARG A 1076 -19.92 -23.53 10.82
N MET A 1077 -18.90 -23.69 9.97
CA MET A 1077 -17.63 -23.00 10.12
C MET A 1077 -17.76 -21.48 9.94
N LEU A 1078 -18.64 -21.04 9.05
CA LEU A 1078 -18.90 -19.61 8.81
C LEU A 1078 -19.78 -18.96 9.89
N ARG A 1079 -20.54 -19.74 10.69
CA ARG A 1079 -21.36 -19.21 11.81
C ARG A 1079 -20.58 -18.97 13.11
N GLY A 1080 -19.33 -19.42 13.21
CA GLY A 1080 -18.49 -19.27 14.41
C GLY A 1080 -18.82 -20.28 15.54
N ILE A 1081 -17.84 -20.53 16.43
CA ILE A 1081 -18.01 -21.36 17.64
C ILE A 1081 -18.09 -20.42 18.85
N GLY A 1082 -19.30 -20.12 19.33
CA GLY A 1082 -19.53 -19.37 20.58
C GLY A 1082 -20.20 -18.00 20.43
N LYS A 1083 -20.62 -17.43 21.57
CA LYS A 1083 -21.44 -16.19 21.67
C LYS A 1083 -20.75 -14.88 21.24
N HIS A 1084 -19.45 -14.89 20.91
CA HIS A 1084 -18.70 -13.69 20.52
C HIS A 1084 -17.57 -14.02 19.53
N SER A 1085 -17.87 -14.01 18.23
CA SER A 1085 -17.05 -13.44 17.12
C SER A 1085 -17.53 -14.00 15.77
N SER A 1086 -18.04 -13.12 14.91
CA SER A 1086 -18.42 -13.46 13.53
C SER A 1086 -17.22 -13.98 12.71
N PHE A 1087 -17.46 -14.84 11.70
CA PHE A 1087 -16.41 -15.23 10.74
C PHE A 1087 -15.75 -14.00 10.07
N THR A 1088 -16.51 -12.92 9.88
CA THR A 1088 -16.02 -11.65 9.30
C THR A 1088 -15.03 -10.91 10.19
N GLU A 1089 -15.09 -11.12 11.50
CA GLU A 1089 -14.20 -10.47 12.48
C GLU A 1089 -12.82 -11.14 12.55
N ARG A 1090 -12.65 -12.31 11.90
CA ARG A 1090 -11.36 -12.99 11.81
C ARG A 1090 -10.45 -12.30 10.81
N THR A 1091 -9.14 -12.45 11.01
CA THR A 1091 -8.15 -11.93 10.06
C THR A 1091 -8.35 -12.54 8.67
N ILE A 1092 -8.00 -11.81 7.60
CA ILE A 1092 -8.13 -12.29 6.20
C ILE A 1092 -7.45 -13.66 6.02
N SER A 1093 -6.26 -13.79 6.60
CA SER A 1093 -5.46 -15.01 6.57
C SER A 1093 -6.21 -16.19 7.18
N ASP A 1094 -6.81 -16.01 8.37
CA ASP A 1094 -7.58 -17.04 9.05
C ASP A 1094 -8.83 -17.46 8.27
N ARG A 1095 -9.49 -16.49 7.63
CA ARG A 1095 -10.66 -16.75 6.79
C ARG A 1095 -10.30 -17.59 5.57
N GLN A 1096 -9.21 -17.24 4.90
CA GLN A 1096 -8.72 -18.00 3.74
C GLN A 1096 -8.29 -19.41 4.12
N ASP A 1097 -7.60 -19.60 5.25
CA ASP A 1097 -7.20 -20.93 5.74
C ASP A 1097 -8.42 -21.84 5.94
N VAL A 1098 -9.49 -21.32 6.57
CA VAL A 1098 -10.75 -22.07 6.76
C VAL A 1098 -11.39 -22.42 5.43
N LEU A 1099 -11.47 -21.48 4.47
CA LEU A 1099 -12.08 -21.73 3.17
C LEU A 1099 -11.29 -22.76 2.35
N ARG A 1100 -9.97 -22.72 2.41
CA ARG A 1100 -9.08 -23.68 1.73
C ARG A 1100 -9.15 -25.07 2.34
N ALA A 1101 -9.26 -25.17 3.66
CA ALA A 1101 -9.49 -26.45 4.32
C ALA A 1101 -10.80 -27.09 3.85
N LEU A 1102 -11.87 -26.29 3.75
CA LEU A 1102 -13.17 -26.75 3.29
C LEU A 1102 -13.15 -27.16 1.81
N SER A 1103 -12.51 -26.38 0.92
CA SER A 1103 -12.43 -26.73 -0.51
C SER A 1103 -11.54 -27.97 -0.75
N LEU A 1104 -10.49 -28.15 0.05
CA LEU A 1104 -9.68 -29.37 0.04
C LEU A 1104 -10.48 -30.61 0.49
N GLU A 1105 -11.23 -30.50 1.57
CA GLU A 1105 -12.12 -31.58 2.03
C GLU A 1105 -13.20 -31.89 0.98
N PHE A 1106 -13.79 -30.86 0.37
CA PHE A 1106 -14.77 -31.00 -0.70
C PHE A 1106 -14.20 -31.74 -1.93
N SER A 1107 -12.98 -31.41 -2.34
CA SER A 1107 -12.32 -31.97 -3.53
C SER A 1107 -11.64 -33.33 -3.29
N SER A 1108 -11.37 -33.70 -2.04
CA SER A 1108 -10.67 -34.96 -1.72
C SER A 1108 -11.59 -36.17 -1.56
N SER A 1109 -12.90 -35.99 -1.56
CA SER A 1109 -13.89 -37.07 -1.48
C SER A 1109 -15.15 -36.82 -2.33
N PRO A 1110 -15.91 -37.86 -2.69
CA PRO A 1110 -15.50 -39.28 -2.66
C PRO A 1110 -14.31 -39.52 -3.60
N LYS A 1111 -13.57 -40.63 -3.44
CA LYS A 1111 -12.50 -40.99 -4.37
C LYS A 1111 -13.09 -41.77 -5.55
N LEU A 1112 -12.38 -41.82 -6.68
CA LEU A 1112 -12.81 -42.57 -7.86
C LEU A 1112 -13.07 -44.07 -7.56
N GLU A 1113 -12.33 -44.66 -6.61
CA GLU A 1113 -12.54 -46.03 -6.12
C GLU A 1113 -13.90 -46.26 -5.44
N ASP A 1114 -14.49 -45.21 -4.86
CA ASP A 1114 -15.79 -45.25 -4.18
C ASP A 1114 -16.97 -45.15 -5.16
N VAL A 1115 -16.71 -44.67 -6.40
CA VAL A 1115 -17.71 -44.41 -7.44
C VAL A 1115 -17.34 -45.09 -8.76
N PRO A 1116 -17.35 -46.44 -8.83
CA PRO A 1116 -16.78 -47.22 -9.93
C PRO A 1116 -17.44 -47.04 -11.29
N THR A 1117 -18.63 -46.43 -11.36
CA THR A 1117 -19.31 -46.11 -12.62
C THR A 1117 -18.89 -44.76 -13.21
N ILE A 1118 -18.18 -43.93 -12.45
CA ILE A 1118 -17.60 -42.66 -12.92
C ILE A 1118 -16.24 -42.95 -13.55
N ILE A 1119 -16.03 -42.39 -14.74
CA ILE A 1119 -14.92 -42.78 -15.63
C ILE A 1119 -13.58 -42.11 -15.28
N ASP A 1120 -13.61 -40.91 -14.72
CA ASP A 1120 -12.43 -40.09 -14.42
C ASP A 1120 -12.73 -39.02 -13.35
N GLU A 1121 -11.65 -38.46 -12.78
CA GLU A 1121 -11.71 -37.45 -11.72
C GLU A 1121 -12.29 -36.11 -12.21
N ASP A 1122 -12.11 -35.76 -13.49
CA ASP A 1122 -12.67 -34.54 -14.09
C ASP A 1122 -14.20 -34.60 -14.11
N THR A 1123 -14.75 -35.76 -14.47
CA THR A 1123 -16.18 -36.03 -14.45
C THR A 1123 -16.71 -35.99 -13.02
N LEU A 1124 -16.00 -36.60 -12.07
CA LEU A 1124 -16.38 -36.57 -10.65
C LEU A 1124 -16.41 -35.13 -10.10
N SER A 1125 -15.39 -34.34 -10.39
CA SER A 1125 -15.28 -32.94 -9.98
C SER A 1125 -16.38 -32.08 -10.59
N ARG A 1126 -16.69 -32.28 -11.88
CA ARG A 1126 -17.80 -31.60 -12.57
C ARG A 1126 -19.16 -31.93 -11.96
N LEU A 1127 -19.40 -33.19 -11.59
CA LEU A 1127 -20.65 -33.62 -10.96
C LEU A 1127 -20.80 -33.06 -9.54
N ARG A 1128 -19.72 -33.06 -8.75
CA ARG A 1128 -19.69 -32.41 -7.42
C ARG A 1128 -20.04 -30.93 -7.52
N ALA A 1129 -19.39 -30.20 -8.43
CA ALA A 1129 -19.61 -28.77 -8.62
C ALA A 1129 -21.04 -28.45 -9.07
N SER A 1130 -21.53 -29.16 -10.09
CA SER A 1130 -22.89 -29.01 -10.62
C SER A 1130 -23.95 -29.31 -9.57
N TYR A 1131 -23.78 -30.40 -8.79
CA TYR A 1131 -24.72 -30.72 -7.72
C TYR A 1131 -24.64 -29.76 -6.53
N ALA A 1132 -23.45 -29.25 -6.20
CA ALA A 1132 -23.31 -28.24 -5.16
C ALA A 1132 -24.11 -26.97 -5.49
N TYR A 1133 -24.14 -26.56 -6.76
CA TYR A 1133 -24.97 -25.45 -7.21
C TYR A 1133 -26.47 -25.72 -7.06
N ILE A 1134 -26.94 -26.91 -7.49
CA ILE A 1134 -28.35 -27.31 -7.38
C ILE A 1134 -28.77 -27.40 -5.91
N TYR A 1135 -27.99 -28.08 -5.09
CA TYR A 1135 -28.31 -28.28 -3.69
C TYR A 1135 -28.31 -26.96 -2.91
N ASP A 1136 -27.36 -26.06 -3.18
CA ASP A 1136 -27.34 -24.72 -2.60
C ASP A 1136 -28.64 -23.97 -2.90
N ARG A 1137 -29.10 -24.03 -4.15
CA ARG A 1137 -30.35 -23.41 -4.59
C ARG A 1137 -31.58 -24.02 -3.89
N GLU A 1138 -31.64 -25.35 -3.77
CA GLU A 1138 -32.71 -26.06 -3.05
C GLU A 1138 -32.77 -25.63 -1.57
N GLN A 1139 -31.62 -25.48 -0.90
CA GLN A 1139 -31.58 -25.08 0.51
C GLN A 1139 -31.89 -23.60 0.72
N CYS A 1140 -31.69 -22.76 -0.31
CA CYS A 1140 -31.95 -21.32 -0.25
C CYS A 1140 -33.27 -20.89 -0.91
N SER A 1141 -34.12 -21.82 -1.33
CA SER A 1141 -35.35 -21.54 -2.10
C SER A 1141 -36.39 -20.65 -1.38
N GLY A 1142 -36.28 -20.47 -0.06
CA GLY A 1142 -37.10 -19.55 0.75
C GLY A 1142 -36.46 -18.19 1.06
N LYS A 1143 -35.23 -17.94 0.61
CA LYS A 1143 -34.49 -16.67 0.77
C LYS A 1143 -34.20 -16.10 -0.63
N GLU A 1144 -34.13 -14.78 -0.81
CA GLU A 1144 -33.83 -14.13 -2.10
C GLU A 1144 -32.36 -14.32 -2.55
N GLY A 1145 -31.79 -15.54 -2.52
CA GLY A 1145 -30.39 -15.69 -2.92
C GLY A 1145 -29.84 -17.12 -3.00
N TRP A 1146 -28.56 -17.18 -3.40
CA TRP A 1146 -27.67 -18.34 -3.27
C TRP A 1146 -26.74 -18.11 -2.08
N SER A 1147 -26.23 -19.19 -1.49
CA SER A 1147 -25.09 -19.07 -0.59
C SER A 1147 -23.78 -19.01 -1.39
N ARG A 1148 -22.68 -18.71 -0.70
CA ARG A 1148 -21.34 -18.73 -1.32
C ARG A 1148 -20.76 -20.15 -1.42
N PHE A 1149 -21.44 -21.17 -0.91
CA PHE A 1149 -20.94 -22.54 -0.84
C PHE A 1149 -20.40 -23.08 -2.17
N PRO A 1150 -21.18 -23.15 -3.27
CA PRO A 1150 -20.71 -23.79 -4.49
C PRO A 1150 -19.49 -23.06 -5.09
N TRP A 1151 -19.46 -21.74 -4.98
CA TRP A 1151 -18.35 -20.90 -5.46
C TRP A 1151 -17.10 -21.05 -4.60
N ASN A 1152 -17.22 -21.01 -3.28
CA ASN A 1152 -16.09 -21.21 -2.38
C ASN A 1152 -15.46 -22.61 -2.56
N MET A 1153 -16.25 -23.62 -2.92
CA MET A 1153 -15.77 -25.00 -3.06
C MET A 1153 -15.26 -25.32 -4.47
N ALA A 1154 -15.87 -24.78 -5.53
CA ALA A 1154 -15.65 -25.25 -6.90
C ALA A 1154 -15.76 -24.16 -8.00
N THR A 1155 -15.38 -22.91 -7.72
CA THR A 1155 -15.44 -21.80 -8.71
C THR A 1155 -14.88 -22.18 -10.08
N ARG A 1156 -13.69 -22.80 -10.16
CA ARG A 1156 -13.04 -23.19 -11.43
C ARG A 1156 -13.91 -24.11 -12.27
N GLU A 1157 -14.54 -25.09 -11.64
CA GLU A 1157 -15.33 -26.08 -12.36
C GLU A 1157 -16.67 -25.53 -12.78
N LEU A 1158 -17.30 -24.68 -11.96
CA LEU A 1158 -18.50 -23.94 -12.34
C LEU A 1158 -18.24 -23.03 -13.55
N CYS A 1159 -17.12 -22.32 -13.54
CA CYS A 1159 -16.67 -21.49 -14.65
C CYS A 1159 -16.39 -22.30 -15.92
N THR A 1160 -15.72 -23.44 -15.79
CA THR A 1160 -15.45 -24.35 -16.91
C THR A 1160 -16.72 -24.92 -17.51
N ILE A 1161 -17.71 -25.31 -16.68
CA ILE A 1161 -19.03 -25.77 -17.13
C ILE A 1161 -19.71 -24.67 -17.96
N LYS A 1162 -19.72 -23.43 -17.46
CA LYS A 1162 -20.35 -22.31 -18.14
C LYS A 1162 -19.69 -22.00 -19.48
N ALA A 1163 -18.37 -21.83 -19.50
CA ALA A 1163 -17.62 -21.52 -20.71
C ALA A 1163 -17.83 -22.60 -21.80
N LYS A 1164 -17.78 -23.88 -21.40
CA LYS A 1164 -18.01 -25.01 -22.32
C LYS A 1164 -19.42 -25.04 -22.90
N ALA A 1165 -20.43 -24.63 -22.13
CA ALA A 1165 -21.82 -24.61 -22.58
C ALA A 1165 -22.10 -23.47 -23.58
N LEU A 1166 -21.37 -22.34 -23.47
CA LEU A 1166 -21.56 -21.17 -24.34
C LEU A 1166 -20.90 -21.30 -25.71
N GLY A 1167 -19.94 -22.22 -25.89
CA GLY A 1167 -19.32 -22.48 -27.18
C GLY A 1167 -17.82 -22.81 -27.11
N PRO A 1168 -17.05 -22.48 -28.18
CA PRO A 1168 -15.61 -22.69 -28.19
C PRO A 1168 -14.91 -21.90 -27.08
N TYR A 1169 -14.06 -22.58 -26.32
CA TYR A 1169 -13.28 -21.98 -25.22
C TYR A 1169 -11.81 -22.41 -25.31
N LYS A 1170 -10.94 -21.69 -24.60
CA LYS A 1170 -9.51 -22.02 -24.49
C LYS A 1170 -9.12 -22.16 -23.03
N THR A 1171 -8.43 -23.24 -22.70
CA THR A 1171 -7.81 -23.44 -21.38
C THR A 1171 -6.45 -22.78 -21.35
N VAL A 1172 -6.18 -22.02 -20.29
CA VAL A 1172 -4.92 -21.30 -20.07
C VAL A 1172 -4.37 -21.71 -18.70
N THR A 1173 -3.07 -21.96 -18.62
CA THR A 1173 -2.40 -22.21 -17.33
C THR A 1173 -2.46 -20.97 -16.45
N ASP A 1174 -2.62 -21.13 -15.13
CA ASP A 1174 -2.71 -20.02 -14.18
C ASP A 1174 -1.57 -19.00 -14.36
N ASP A 1175 -0.31 -19.47 -14.46
CA ASP A 1175 0.87 -18.62 -14.67
C ASP A 1175 0.75 -17.66 -15.87
N PHE A 1176 0.12 -18.12 -16.94
CA PHE A 1176 -0.08 -17.32 -18.13
C PHE A 1176 -1.30 -16.40 -17.97
N TYR A 1177 -2.39 -16.92 -17.39
CA TYR A 1177 -3.61 -16.16 -17.13
C TYR A 1177 -3.38 -14.97 -16.20
N GLN A 1178 -2.53 -15.10 -15.17
CA GLN A 1178 -2.19 -14.00 -14.27
C GLN A 1178 -1.57 -12.79 -14.99
N GLN A 1179 -1.00 -12.99 -16.20
CA GLN A 1179 -0.37 -11.94 -17.00
C GLN A 1179 -1.26 -11.40 -18.14
N LEU A 1180 -2.42 -12.00 -18.41
CA LEU A 1180 -3.30 -11.61 -19.51
C LEU A 1180 -4.12 -10.36 -19.17
N ARG A 1181 -3.88 -9.24 -19.88
CA ARG A 1181 -4.66 -8.00 -19.72
C ARG A 1181 -5.37 -7.62 -21.02
N LEU A 1182 -6.63 -7.20 -20.93
CA LEU A 1182 -7.32 -6.57 -22.05
C LEU A 1182 -6.73 -5.18 -22.32
N LYS A 1183 -6.29 -4.92 -23.55
CA LYS A 1183 -5.79 -3.60 -23.96
C LYS A 1183 -6.97 -2.66 -24.25
N THR A 1184 -7.29 -1.77 -23.33
CA THR A 1184 -8.40 -0.80 -23.49
C THR A 1184 -8.08 0.42 -24.36
N GLY A 1185 -7.22 0.28 -25.36
CA GLY A 1185 -6.75 1.39 -26.20
C GLY A 1185 -7.49 1.56 -27.54
N TRP A 1186 -8.54 0.78 -27.81
CA TRP A 1186 -9.19 0.75 -29.13
C TRP A 1186 -10.65 1.24 -29.14
N SER A 1187 -11.24 1.55 -27.98
CA SER A 1187 -12.69 1.75 -27.86
C SER A 1187 -13.14 3.15 -27.41
N HIS A 1188 -12.23 4.10 -27.19
CA HIS A 1188 -12.60 5.50 -26.90
C HIS A 1188 -12.62 6.39 -28.14
N ARG A 1189 -12.61 5.86 -29.37
CA ARG A 1189 -13.06 6.67 -30.52
C ARG A 1189 -14.58 6.77 -30.41
N PRO A 1190 -15.18 7.97 -30.18
CA PRO A 1190 -16.53 8.16 -30.65
C PRO A 1190 -16.47 7.87 -32.15
N LEU A 1191 -17.38 7.03 -32.65
CA LEU A 1191 -17.71 7.06 -34.06
C LEU A 1191 -18.25 8.47 -34.32
N LEU A 1192 -17.34 9.40 -34.63
CA LEU A 1192 -17.65 10.63 -35.34
C LEU A 1192 -18.16 10.17 -36.70
N LEU A 1193 -19.45 9.89 -36.76
CA LEU A 1193 -20.22 9.95 -38.00
C LEU A 1193 -20.02 11.37 -38.51
N SER A 1194 -19.10 11.49 -39.46
CA SER A 1194 -18.97 12.63 -40.35
C SER A 1194 -20.35 12.88 -40.98
N ILE A 1195 -21.13 13.78 -40.40
CA ILE A 1195 -22.12 14.54 -41.14
C ILE A 1195 -21.34 15.73 -41.71
N THR A 1196 -20.63 15.47 -42.80
CA THR A 1196 -20.30 16.53 -43.74
C THR A 1196 -21.34 16.43 -44.85
N ASP A 1197 -22.26 17.39 -44.84
CA ASP A 1197 -23.20 17.60 -45.92
C ASP A 1197 -22.40 18.07 -47.16
N PRO A 1198 -22.38 17.34 -48.29
CA PRO A 1198 -21.55 17.66 -49.45
C PRO A 1198 -22.22 18.70 -50.36
N LYS A 1199 -22.83 19.73 -49.77
CA LYS A 1199 -23.44 20.86 -50.47
C LYS A 1199 -23.14 22.15 -49.72
N ASP A 1200 -21.89 22.58 -49.77
CA ASP A 1200 -21.50 23.99 -49.90
C ASP A 1200 -19.97 24.03 -50.06
N SER A 1201 -19.56 24.13 -51.32
CA SER A 1201 -18.19 24.39 -51.78
C SER A 1201 -17.97 25.88 -52.00
#